data_AF-A0A383WHA0-F1
#
_entry.id   AF-A0A383WHA0-F1
#
_cell.length_a   1.000
_cell.length_b   1.000
_cell.length_c   1.000
_cell.angle_alpha   90.00
_cell.angle_beta   90.00
_cell.angle_gamma   90.00
#
_symmetry.space_group_name_H-M   'P 1'
#
loop_
_entity.id
_entity.type
_entity.pdbx_description
1 polymer ?
#
loop_
_entity_poly.entity_id
_entity_poly.type
_entity_poly.pdbx_seq_one_letter_code
_entity_poly.pdbx_strand_id
1 'polypeptide(L)'
;MVYSWRESGQPGPLTKVMCCTKEEAAAYKKDMLGVVKTHVAPSFAVHPRTGDAYAAYNKPEAVIDWLEHVTPKEDWIVVLDSDMVLRRPFLPADFNLSRGWAVGAKYDYMIGVNNELADRHIPEIPKRNDTLAGPAGRRSDRVGGFFFVHRDDLKAMSHLWLKYTEDVRADPEAWRLTGDVYSKKPGDKPWISEMYGYSFGAAKAGLWHKYDEESMLYPSYMPNGVPRVLHYGLLFEVAHKGGKWSWDKHWYHGFDVHKCPPWNLGAEHPLEGLFPWPPGPNDLLPSLSKAERHRDLISISVVHTLNAALCEFHLKNCPPSQQLREACDKAAALYTATKVAVRQLDVELSCVDRAERCAEWAKSGECTKNEGFMRANCRKACNACKPLVYPAARGVVAVGDTTATGHMAAHVMRDAAETDAAAAAAGAVKIDGAPGTAPAVTDTAGGGIAAQPPPPPPSPPPPSPPPPSPPPPPPPSPPPPPPPPSPPPPPPSWEALLQAKFAHSDMSYRQLIHRCYKMDGLSIPEVKDCVKSAALGLLFTASHATTTTSLQDQLEAEVKRMSISPPPPPSSPPPPPPAVIDAAADAAGSQQGSRQHLAADHHKVRLRLGEQNGGTAAGMKVTTGKALILWLCLVAVFLLVLPQLYRRKRVRPGQRED
;
A
#
# COMPACT_ATOMS: atom_id res chain seq x y z
N MET A 1 -7.78 12.01 -7.77
CA MET A 1 -6.42 12.44 -8.18
C MET A 1 -6.21 13.96 -8.25
N VAL A 2 -6.53 14.68 -9.35
CA VAL A 2 -6.11 16.11 -9.54
C VAL A 2 -6.54 17.04 -8.40
N TYR A 3 -7.84 17.07 -8.08
CA TYR A 3 -8.40 17.81 -6.95
C TYR A 3 -7.65 17.52 -5.64
N SER A 4 -7.52 16.24 -5.29
CA SER A 4 -6.82 15.80 -4.07
C SER A 4 -5.32 16.14 -4.03
N TRP A 5 -4.63 16.20 -5.17
CA TRP A 5 -3.21 16.63 -5.25
C TRP A 5 -3.04 18.11 -4.88
N ARG A 6 -3.97 18.96 -5.34
CA ARG A 6 -4.03 20.38 -4.95
C ARG A 6 -4.38 20.52 -3.47
N GLU A 7 -5.42 19.83 -3.01
CA GLU A 7 -5.91 19.91 -1.62
C GLU A 7 -4.98 19.31 -0.58
N SER A 8 -4.10 18.38 -0.97
CA SER A 8 -3.04 17.85 -0.09
C SER A 8 -1.83 18.79 0.01
N GLY A 9 -1.72 19.80 -0.85
CA GLY A 9 -0.55 20.67 -0.95
C GLY A 9 0.71 19.96 -1.45
N GLN A 10 0.56 18.98 -2.37
CA GLN A 10 1.70 18.25 -2.94
C GLN A 10 2.58 19.18 -3.79
N PRO A 11 3.90 19.32 -3.50
CA PRO A 11 4.83 20.01 -4.37
C PRO A 11 5.17 19.18 -5.62
N GLY A 12 5.62 19.85 -6.68
CA GLY A 12 5.95 19.24 -7.97
C GLY A 12 4.72 19.05 -8.88
N PRO A 13 4.92 18.97 -10.21
CA PRO A 13 3.84 18.84 -11.18
C PRO A 13 3.19 17.45 -11.13
N LEU A 14 1.86 17.40 -11.22
CA LEU A 14 1.14 16.17 -11.52
C LEU A 14 1.14 15.92 -13.03
N THR A 15 1.53 14.72 -13.45
CA THR A 15 1.34 14.24 -14.84
C THR A 15 0.43 13.01 -14.81
N LYS A 16 -0.62 13.02 -15.62
CA LYS A 16 -1.43 11.82 -15.93
C LYS A 16 -0.72 11.10 -17.07
N VAL A 17 -0.32 9.84 -16.91
CA VAL A 17 0.01 8.99 -18.06
C VAL A 17 -1.25 8.24 -18.49
N MET A 18 -1.54 8.22 -19.79
CA MET A 18 -2.74 7.64 -20.38
C MET A 18 -2.33 6.64 -21.46
N CYS A 19 -2.40 5.35 -21.13
CA CYS A 19 -2.18 4.26 -22.08
C CYS A 19 -3.44 4.06 -22.93
N CYS A 20 -3.31 4.16 -24.25
CA CYS A 20 -4.43 3.99 -25.18
C CYS A 20 -3.96 3.60 -26.59
N THR A 21 -4.86 3.00 -27.37
CA THR A 21 -4.71 2.85 -28.82
C THR A 21 -4.87 4.21 -29.51
N LYS A 22 -4.50 4.30 -30.80
CA LYS A 22 -4.64 5.56 -31.57
C LYS A 22 -6.11 5.94 -31.74
N GLU A 23 -6.96 4.93 -31.81
CA GLU A 23 -8.40 4.98 -31.97
C GLU A 23 -9.06 5.50 -30.68
N GLU A 24 -8.69 4.95 -29.52
CA GLU A 24 -9.11 5.46 -28.21
C GLU A 24 -8.59 6.89 -27.95
N ALA A 25 -7.34 7.19 -28.34
CA ALA A 25 -6.77 8.53 -28.21
C ALA A 25 -7.54 9.57 -29.06
N ALA A 26 -7.94 9.21 -30.28
CA ALA A 26 -8.74 10.05 -31.17
C ALA A 26 -10.19 10.22 -30.69
N ALA A 27 -10.76 9.19 -30.05
CA ALA A 27 -12.10 9.23 -29.46
C ALA A 27 -12.15 9.95 -28.09
N TYR A 28 -11.01 10.24 -27.46
CA TYR A 28 -10.96 10.81 -26.12
C TYR A 28 -11.49 12.25 -26.08
N LYS A 29 -12.42 12.53 -25.15
CA LYS A 29 -13.04 13.85 -24.96
C LYS A 29 -11.93 14.86 -24.56
N LYS A 30 -11.69 15.87 -25.43
CA LYS A 30 -10.49 16.73 -25.39
C LYS A 30 -10.44 17.69 -24.19
N ASP A 31 -11.59 18.08 -23.67
CA ASP A 31 -11.75 18.80 -22.40
C ASP A 31 -11.01 18.10 -21.25
N MET A 32 -11.09 16.77 -21.17
CA MET A 32 -10.44 15.96 -20.13
C MET A 32 -8.94 15.73 -20.33
N LEU A 33 -8.36 16.13 -21.47
CA LEU A 33 -6.91 16.21 -21.66
C LEU A 33 -6.32 17.49 -21.07
N GLY A 34 -7.12 18.56 -20.97
CA GLY A 34 -6.70 19.86 -20.43
C GLY A 34 -6.76 19.99 -18.90
N VAL A 35 -7.39 19.05 -18.19
CA VAL A 35 -7.55 19.10 -16.72
C VAL A 35 -6.23 18.93 -15.97
N VAL A 36 -5.26 18.25 -16.56
CA VAL A 36 -3.90 18.04 -16.03
C VAL A 36 -2.97 17.71 -17.18
N LYS A 37 -1.66 18.02 -17.04
CA LYS A 37 -0.64 17.60 -18.03
C LYS A 37 -0.79 16.10 -18.28
N THR A 38 -1.15 15.74 -19.52
CA THR A 38 -1.37 14.36 -19.92
C THR A 38 -0.25 13.92 -20.85
N HIS A 39 0.44 12.84 -20.50
CA HIS A 39 1.31 12.08 -21.39
C HIS A 39 0.50 10.92 -22.00
N VAL A 40 0.63 10.70 -23.30
CA VAL A 40 -0.12 9.66 -24.02
C VAL A 40 0.85 8.56 -24.42
N ALA A 41 0.70 7.41 -23.78
CA ALA A 41 1.54 6.22 -23.97
C ALA A 41 0.80 5.16 -24.80
N PRO A 42 1.50 4.25 -25.48
CA PRO A 42 0.86 3.12 -26.17
C PRO A 42 0.10 2.23 -25.18
N SER A 43 -1.05 1.67 -25.62
CA SER A 43 -1.72 0.62 -24.85
C SER A 43 -0.98 -0.71 -25.02
N PHE A 44 -0.50 -1.25 -23.89
CA PHE A 44 0.04 -2.59 -23.76
C PHE A 44 -0.96 -3.57 -23.11
N ALA A 45 -2.22 -3.16 -22.93
CA ALA A 45 -3.28 -3.96 -22.31
C ALA A 45 -3.55 -5.30 -23.04
N VAL A 46 -3.18 -5.39 -24.32
CA VAL A 46 -2.96 -6.65 -25.03
C VAL A 46 -1.51 -6.67 -25.49
N HIS A 47 -0.72 -7.61 -24.99
CA HIS A 47 0.72 -7.64 -25.21
C HIS A 47 1.07 -7.93 -26.69
N PRO A 48 1.83 -7.07 -27.39
CA PRO A 48 1.93 -7.09 -28.86
C PRO A 48 2.57 -8.37 -29.44
N ARG A 49 3.54 -9.00 -28.75
CA ARG A 49 4.18 -10.25 -29.25
C ARG A 49 3.42 -11.54 -28.92
N THR A 50 2.54 -11.56 -27.91
CA THR A 50 1.98 -12.79 -27.31
C THR A 50 0.46 -12.84 -27.34
N GLY A 51 -0.21 -11.71 -27.57
CA GLY A 51 -1.66 -11.59 -27.51
C GLY A 51 -2.24 -11.68 -26.09
N ASP A 52 -1.42 -11.66 -25.03
CA ASP A 52 -1.93 -11.77 -23.66
C ASP A 52 -2.69 -10.51 -23.24
N ALA A 53 -3.98 -10.67 -22.94
CA ALA A 53 -4.83 -9.59 -22.43
C ALA A 53 -4.60 -9.42 -20.92
N TYR A 54 -3.83 -8.39 -20.56
CA TYR A 54 -3.46 -8.07 -19.18
C TYR A 54 -3.22 -6.57 -19.02
N ALA A 55 -4.25 -5.86 -18.59
CA ALA A 55 -4.26 -4.39 -18.52
C ALA A 55 -3.14 -3.77 -17.65
N ALA A 56 -2.57 -4.53 -16.70
CA ALA A 56 -1.50 -4.01 -15.84
C ALA A 56 -0.14 -3.88 -16.54
N TYR A 57 0.09 -4.49 -17.71
CA TYR A 57 1.28 -4.19 -18.54
C TYR A 57 1.41 -2.69 -18.87
N ASN A 58 0.28 -1.96 -18.91
CA ASN A 58 0.27 -0.50 -19.07
C ASN A 58 1.08 0.24 -17.99
N LYS A 59 1.22 -0.29 -16.76
CA LYS A 59 1.87 0.45 -15.66
C LYS A 59 3.41 0.58 -15.85
N PRO A 60 4.17 -0.50 -16.13
CA PRO A 60 5.58 -0.36 -16.50
C PRO A 60 5.76 0.36 -17.86
N GLU A 61 4.93 0.06 -18.87
CA GLU A 61 5.07 0.68 -20.21
C GLU A 61 4.85 2.20 -20.14
N ALA A 62 3.84 2.66 -19.41
CA ALA A 62 3.60 4.08 -19.12
C ALA A 62 4.81 4.79 -18.53
N VAL A 63 5.60 4.10 -17.70
CA VAL A 63 6.78 4.65 -17.04
C VAL A 63 7.99 4.62 -17.97
N ILE A 64 8.14 3.59 -18.82
CA ILE A 64 9.17 3.53 -19.86
C ILE A 64 8.96 4.66 -20.86
N ASP A 65 7.82 4.66 -21.57
CA ASP A 65 7.51 5.61 -22.64
C ASP A 65 7.54 7.07 -22.15
N TRP A 66 7.10 7.34 -20.92
CA TRP A 66 7.22 8.66 -20.32
C TRP A 66 8.67 9.07 -20.02
N LEU A 67 9.55 8.16 -19.56
CA LEU A 67 10.96 8.45 -19.25
C LEU A 67 11.88 8.44 -20.48
N GLU A 68 11.39 7.99 -21.63
CA GLU A 68 12.02 8.15 -22.94
C GLU A 68 11.67 9.50 -23.56
N HIS A 69 10.39 9.90 -23.52
CA HIS A 69 9.90 11.14 -24.14
C HIS A 69 9.97 12.40 -23.24
N VAL A 70 10.09 12.23 -21.92
CA VAL A 70 10.13 13.33 -20.94
C VAL A 70 11.32 13.16 -20.00
N THR A 71 12.05 14.26 -19.77
CA THR A 71 13.04 14.37 -18.68
C THR A 71 12.42 15.14 -17.51
N PRO A 72 12.04 14.49 -16.39
CA PRO A 72 11.50 15.19 -15.22
C PRO A 72 12.55 16.10 -14.58
N LYS A 73 12.17 17.32 -14.22
CA LYS A 73 13.05 18.28 -13.53
C LYS A 73 13.23 17.91 -12.06
N GLU A 74 12.23 17.24 -11.53
CA GLU A 74 12.15 16.76 -10.17
C GLU A 74 13.02 15.50 -10.00
N ASP A 75 13.92 15.52 -9.01
CA ASP A 75 14.76 14.36 -8.68
C ASP A 75 13.98 13.21 -8.03
N TRP A 76 12.82 13.50 -7.44
CA TRP A 76 11.98 12.55 -6.70
C TRP A 76 10.59 12.44 -7.32
N ILE A 77 10.20 11.22 -7.67
CA ILE A 77 8.97 10.90 -8.40
C ILE A 77 8.11 9.98 -7.54
N VAL A 78 6.82 10.30 -7.42
CA VAL A 78 5.80 9.41 -6.83
C VAL A 78 4.97 8.80 -7.96
N VAL A 79 5.12 7.51 -8.20
CA VAL A 79 4.21 6.74 -9.05
C VAL A 79 2.98 6.37 -8.21
N LEU A 80 1.78 6.58 -8.75
CA LEU A 80 0.49 6.39 -8.08
C LEU A 80 -0.51 5.71 -9.00
N ASP A 81 -1.41 4.90 -8.45
CA ASP A 81 -2.56 4.36 -9.18
C ASP A 81 -3.66 5.42 -9.34
N SER A 82 -4.53 5.26 -10.35
CA SER A 82 -5.56 6.25 -10.70
C SER A 82 -6.71 6.30 -9.68
N ASP A 83 -6.99 5.19 -9.01
CA ASP A 83 -7.99 5.02 -7.94
C ASP A 83 -7.45 5.38 -6.55
N MET A 84 -6.73 6.50 -6.50
CA MET A 84 -6.15 7.06 -5.28
C MET A 84 -6.59 8.51 -4.98
N VAL A 85 -6.73 8.81 -3.68
CA VAL A 85 -7.00 10.15 -3.11
C VAL A 85 -5.84 10.57 -2.21
N LEU A 86 -5.15 11.66 -2.55
CA LEU A 86 -4.13 12.25 -1.67
C LEU A 86 -4.79 13.03 -0.51
N ARG A 87 -4.20 12.91 0.68
CA ARG A 87 -4.54 13.61 1.92
C ARG A 87 -3.43 14.56 2.38
N ARG A 88 -2.18 14.19 2.13
CA ARG A 88 -0.95 14.87 2.60
C ARG A 88 0.16 14.72 1.54
N PRO A 89 1.17 15.61 1.52
CA PRO A 89 2.24 15.54 0.54
C PRO A 89 3.20 14.38 0.83
N PHE A 90 3.85 13.87 -0.22
CA PHE A 90 5.05 13.04 -0.14
C PHE A 90 6.28 13.97 -0.25
N LEU A 91 7.11 13.98 0.80
CA LEU A 91 8.29 14.84 0.92
C LEU A 91 9.51 13.94 1.21
N PRO A 92 10.64 14.03 0.48
CA PRO A 92 11.77 13.10 0.67
C PRO A 92 12.35 13.09 2.09
N ALA A 93 12.33 14.25 2.76
CA ALA A 93 12.79 14.44 4.13
C ALA A 93 11.92 13.72 5.19
N ASP A 94 10.64 13.45 4.90
CA ASP A 94 9.78 12.71 5.83
C ASP A 94 10.23 11.24 5.95
N PHE A 95 10.70 10.67 4.84
CA PHE A 95 11.13 9.28 4.68
C PHE A 95 12.65 9.08 4.78
N ASN A 96 13.43 10.16 4.94
CA ASN A 96 14.90 10.17 4.91
C ASN A 96 15.47 9.46 3.66
N LEU A 97 14.98 9.84 2.48
CA LEU A 97 15.28 9.18 1.20
C LEU A 97 16.64 9.58 0.59
N SER A 98 17.27 8.65 -0.12
CA SER A 98 18.54 8.81 -0.85
C SER A 98 18.56 7.89 -2.08
N ARG A 99 19.45 8.15 -3.06
CA ARG A 99 19.59 7.29 -4.25
C ARG A 99 19.88 5.84 -3.87
N GLY A 100 19.36 4.90 -4.65
CA GLY A 100 19.34 3.48 -4.32
C GLY A 100 18.28 3.08 -3.29
N TRP A 101 17.48 4.03 -2.77
CA TRP A 101 16.33 3.78 -1.90
C TRP A 101 15.04 4.38 -2.46
N ALA A 102 13.96 3.61 -2.34
CA ALA A 102 12.60 4.01 -2.60
C ALA A 102 11.70 3.71 -1.39
N VAL A 103 10.43 4.10 -1.47
CA VAL A 103 9.37 3.73 -0.53
C VAL A 103 8.20 3.15 -1.33
N GLY A 104 7.62 2.06 -0.84
CA GLY A 104 6.36 1.54 -1.36
C GLY A 104 5.53 0.90 -0.25
N ALA A 105 4.22 0.78 -0.46
CA ALA A 105 3.31 0.27 0.56
C ALA A 105 3.47 -1.24 0.74
N LYS A 106 3.35 -1.70 1.99
CA LYS A 106 3.37 -3.12 2.37
C LYS A 106 2.26 -3.95 1.69
N TYR A 107 2.66 -4.91 0.85
CA TYR A 107 1.81 -5.94 0.26
C TYR A 107 2.32 -7.33 0.69
N ASP A 108 2.00 -7.72 1.92
CA ASP A 108 2.47 -8.96 2.55
C ASP A 108 2.04 -10.26 1.82
N TYR A 109 0.91 -10.22 1.11
CA TYR A 109 0.40 -11.28 0.24
C TYR A 109 1.32 -11.63 -0.95
N MET A 110 2.30 -10.78 -1.28
CA MET A 110 3.32 -11.09 -2.28
C MET A 110 4.34 -12.13 -1.76
N ILE A 111 3.90 -13.38 -1.57
CA ILE A 111 4.72 -14.45 -0.98
C ILE A 111 5.85 -14.96 -1.90
N GLY A 112 5.74 -14.72 -3.21
CA GLY A 112 6.65 -15.17 -4.27
C GLY A 112 8.10 -14.67 -4.13
N VAL A 113 8.30 -13.54 -3.44
CA VAL A 113 9.65 -12.98 -3.21
C VAL A 113 10.54 -13.88 -2.34
N ASN A 114 9.93 -14.74 -1.52
CA ASN A 114 10.62 -15.63 -0.59
C ASN A 114 10.34 -17.12 -0.86
N ASN A 115 10.03 -17.48 -2.11
CA ASN A 115 9.86 -18.87 -2.51
C ASN A 115 10.51 -19.16 -3.89
N GLU A 116 10.18 -20.33 -4.45
CA GLU A 116 10.68 -20.84 -5.73
C GLU A 116 10.55 -19.82 -6.89
N LEU A 117 9.59 -18.89 -6.86
CA LEU A 117 9.41 -17.89 -7.92
C LEU A 117 10.62 -16.95 -8.01
N ALA A 118 11.05 -16.37 -6.88
CA ALA A 118 12.26 -15.56 -6.84
C ALA A 118 13.52 -16.40 -7.15
N ASP A 119 13.54 -17.70 -6.79
CA ASP A 119 14.63 -18.61 -7.16
C ASP A 119 14.73 -18.87 -8.68
N ARG A 120 13.61 -18.82 -9.44
CA ARG A 120 13.61 -18.94 -10.90
C ARG A 120 13.91 -17.62 -11.62
N HIS A 121 13.30 -16.51 -11.16
CA HIS A 121 13.32 -15.23 -11.89
C HIS A 121 14.55 -14.37 -11.58
N ILE A 122 15.09 -14.43 -10.36
CA ILE A 122 16.29 -13.69 -9.95
C ILE A 122 17.34 -14.60 -9.28
N PRO A 123 17.76 -15.72 -9.92
CA PRO A 123 18.69 -16.70 -9.36
C PRO A 123 20.06 -16.11 -8.98
N GLU A 124 20.50 -15.05 -9.65
CA GLU A 124 21.74 -14.32 -9.43
C GLU A 124 21.69 -13.34 -8.25
N ILE A 125 20.49 -12.98 -7.77
CA ILE A 125 20.31 -12.00 -6.70
C ILE A 125 20.34 -12.73 -5.34
N PRO A 126 21.38 -12.54 -4.50
CA PRO A 126 21.62 -13.41 -3.35
C PRO A 126 20.51 -13.36 -2.30
N LYS A 127 20.39 -14.47 -1.55
CA LYS A 127 19.54 -14.55 -0.35
C LYS A 127 20.17 -13.80 0.81
N ARG A 128 19.35 -13.11 1.59
CA ARG A 128 19.71 -12.26 2.73
C ARG A 128 19.03 -12.72 4.01
N ASN A 129 19.65 -12.41 5.15
CA ASN A 129 19.14 -12.74 6.48
C ASN A 129 18.72 -11.50 7.29
N ASP A 130 18.76 -10.30 6.68
CA ASP A 130 18.19 -9.08 7.26
C ASP A 130 16.68 -8.96 6.99
N THR A 131 16.06 -8.00 7.68
CA THR A 131 14.64 -7.65 7.53
C THR A 131 14.42 -6.28 6.86
N LEU A 132 15.46 -5.65 6.31
CA LEU A 132 15.47 -4.20 5.99
C LEU A 132 14.44 -3.78 4.94
N ALA A 133 13.97 -4.71 4.11
CA ALA A 133 12.97 -4.45 3.07
C ALA A 133 12.00 -5.63 2.86
N GLY A 134 11.79 -6.44 3.89
CA GLY A 134 10.91 -7.62 3.88
C GLY A 134 11.42 -8.75 4.77
N PRO A 135 10.68 -9.86 4.95
CA PRO A 135 11.18 -11.02 5.69
C PRO A 135 12.37 -11.68 4.97
N ALA A 136 13.26 -12.35 5.71
CA ALA A 136 14.42 -13.05 5.16
C ALA A 136 14.06 -13.98 3.98
N GLY A 137 14.91 -14.00 2.96
CA GLY A 137 14.59 -14.52 1.62
C GLY A 137 15.53 -13.97 0.55
N ARG A 138 15.09 -13.85 -0.71
CA ARG A 138 15.87 -13.10 -1.71
C ARG A 138 15.72 -11.59 -1.49
N ARG A 139 16.67 -10.83 -2.02
CA ARG A 139 16.55 -9.38 -2.13
C ARG A 139 15.52 -9.06 -3.22
N SER A 140 14.25 -9.04 -2.85
CA SER A 140 13.12 -8.52 -3.63
C SER A 140 12.00 -8.21 -2.64
N ASP A 141 11.45 -6.99 -2.70
CA ASP A 141 10.73 -6.41 -1.58
C ASP A 141 9.20 -6.53 -1.77
N ARG A 142 8.43 -6.69 -0.68
CA ARG A 142 6.97 -6.90 -0.72
C ARG A 142 6.19 -5.59 -0.84
N VAL A 143 6.43 -4.84 -1.91
CA VAL A 143 5.96 -3.47 -2.08
C VAL A 143 5.05 -3.29 -3.28
N GLY A 144 4.09 -2.37 -3.16
CA GLY A 144 3.23 -1.98 -4.27
C GLY A 144 2.34 -0.77 -3.96
N GLY A 145 1.34 -0.57 -4.83
CA GLY A 145 0.46 0.61 -4.80
C GLY A 145 1.20 1.85 -5.30
N PHE A 146 1.79 2.60 -4.37
CA PHE A 146 2.65 3.75 -4.68
C PHE A 146 4.13 3.38 -4.68
N PHE A 147 4.93 4.10 -5.48
CA PHE A 147 6.39 4.02 -5.47
C PHE A 147 6.97 5.44 -5.39
N PHE A 148 7.67 5.78 -4.30
CA PHE A 148 8.36 7.06 -4.13
C PHE A 148 9.86 6.84 -4.27
N VAL A 149 10.45 7.30 -5.38
CA VAL A 149 11.75 6.85 -5.88
C VAL A 149 12.48 7.99 -6.59
N HIS A 150 13.81 7.93 -6.64
CA HIS A 150 14.61 8.91 -7.39
C HIS A 150 14.45 8.69 -8.91
N ARG A 151 14.32 9.77 -9.70
CA ARG A 151 14.14 9.76 -11.17
C ARG A 151 15.10 8.78 -11.87
N ASP A 152 16.39 8.95 -11.61
CA ASP A 152 17.45 8.18 -12.26
C ASP A 152 17.38 6.68 -11.88
N ASP A 153 16.97 6.34 -10.66
CA ASP A 153 16.79 4.95 -10.21
C ASP A 153 15.55 4.33 -10.87
N LEU A 154 14.45 5.08 -10.98
CA LEU A 154 13.24 4.67 -11.71
C LEU A 154 13.54 4.40 -13.19
N LYS A 155 14.42 5.21 -13.82
CA LYS A 155 14.88 4.98 -15.20
C LYS A 155 15.78 3.75 -15.31
N ALA A 156 16.59 3.44 -14.29
CA ALA A 156 17.42 2.23 -14.29
C ALA A 156 16.59 0.93 -14.15
N MET A 157 15.45 0.98 -13.45
CA MET A 157 14.58 -0.19 -13.24
C MET A 157 13.38 -0.31 -14.20
N SER A 158 12.99 0.73 -14.95
CA SER A 158 11.75 0.75 -15.75
C SER A 158 11.62 -0.40 -16.76
N HIS A 159 12.62 -0.62 -17.61
CA HIS A 159 12.60 -1.73 -18.58
C HIS A 159 12.65 -3.11 -17.91
N LEU A 160 13.30 -3.22 -16.75
CA LEU A 160 13.36 -4.46 -15.97
C LEU A 160 11.98 -4.79 -15.34
N TRP A 161 11.20 -3.77 -14.95
CA TRP A 161 9.83 -3.94 -14.47
C TRP A 161 8.93 -4.55 -15.54
N LEU A 162 8.96 -4.06 -16.79
CA LEU A 162 8.23 -4.72 -17.88
C LEU A 162 8.73 -6.14 -18.12
N LYS A 163 10.06 -6.33 -18.26
CA LYS A 163 10.69 -7.63 -18.53
C LYS A 163 10.28 -8.70 -17.50
N TYR A 164 10.39 -8.41 -16.20
CA TYR A 164 10.00 -9.38 -15.18
C TYR A 164 8.47 -9.49 -15.01
N THR A 165 7.68 -8.48 -15.42
CA THR A 165 6.22 -8.63 -15.55
C THR A 165 5.90 -9.68 -16.61
N GLU A 166 6.54 -9.60 -17.79
CA GLU A 166 6.38 -10.59 -18.87
C GLU A 166 6.79 -12.00 -18.39
N ASP A 167 7.97 -12.15 -17.78
CA ASP A 167 8.46 -13.45 -17.31
C ASP A 167 7.50 -14.11 -16.29
N VAL A 168 7.09 -13.38 -15.25
CA VAL A 168 6.20 -13.90 -14.19
C VAL A 168 4.77 -14.13 -14.70
N ARG A 169 4.37 -13.44 -15.77
CA ARG A 169 3.09 -13.64 -16.48
C ARG A 169 3.13 -14.82 -17.47
N ALA A 170 4.33 -15.23 -17.92
CA ALA A 170 4.56 -16.38 -18.80
C ALA A 170 4.92 -17.67 -18.04
N ASP A 171 5.42 -17.57 -16.81
CA ASP A 171 5.79 -18.70 -15.96
C ASP A 171 4.57 -19.62 -15.67
N PRO A 172 4.57 -20.88 -16.14
CA PRO A 172 3.42 -21.78 -16.04
C PRO A 172 3.12 -22.25 -14.61
N GLU A 173 4.02 -21.95 -13.67
CA GLU A 173 3.99 -22.37 -12.26
C GLU A 173 3.88 -21.17 -11.29
N ALA A 174 3.78 -19.94 -11.80
CA ALA A 174 3.60 -18.74 -10.97
C ALA A 174 2.24 -18.73 -10.24
N TRP A 175 1.23 -19.44 -10.75
CA TRP A 175 -0.10 -19.60 -10.14
C TRP A 175 -0.03 -20.06 -8.67
N ARG A 176 0.79 -21.08 -8.36
CA ARG A 176 0.93 -21.64 -7.00
C ARG A 176 1.91 -20.88 -6.10
N LEU A 177 2.60 -19.88 -6.62
CA LEU A 177 3.73 -19.22 -5.94
C LEU A 177 3.54 -17.73 -5.67
N THR A 178 2.72 -17.04 -6.45
CA THR A 178 2.52 -15.59 -6.35
C THR A 178 1.70 -15.17 -5.12
N GLY A 179 0.92 -16.07 -4.51
CA GLY A 179 -0.02 -15.72 -3.44
C GLY A 179 -1.27 -14.98 -3.93
N ASP A 180 -1.47 -14.94 -5.25
CA ASP A 180 -2.62 -14.34 -5.91
C ASP A 180 -3.92 -15.07 -5.53
N VAL A 181 -4.92 -14.33 -5.05
CA VAL A 181 -6.22 -14.90 -4.64
C VAL A 181 -7.15 -15.22 -5.83
N TYR A 182 -6.75 -14.87 -7.05
CA TYR A 182 -7.48 -15.14 -8.30
C TYR A 182 -6.85 -16.27 -9.13
N SER A 183 -5.55 -16.52 -8.99
CA SER A 183 -4.84 -17.62 -9.68
C SER A 183 -4.84 -18.88 -8.83
N LYS A 184 -5.44 -19.99 -9.31
CA LYS A 184 -5.75 -21.18 -8.46
C LYS A 184 -5.52 -22.54 -9.12
N LYS A 185 -5.24 -22.58 -10.42
CA LYS A 185 -5.09 -23.80 -11.22
C LYS A 185 -3.76 -23.78 -12.00
N PRO A 186 -3.21 -24.96 -12.36
CA PRO A 186 -2.09 -25.05 -13.29
C PRO A 186 -2.33 -24.24 -14.57
N GLY A 187 -1.39 -23.37 -14.91
CA GLY A 187 -1.48 -22.47 -16.07
C GLY A 187 -2.33 -21.21 -15.90
N ASP A 188 -2.97 -20.96 -14.75
CA ASP A 188 -3.62 -19.66 -14.48
C ASP A 188 -2.55 -18.55 -14.42
N LYS A 189 -2.66 -17.53 -15.27
CA LYS A 189 -1.72 -16.39 -15.25
C LYS A 189 -2.05 -15.40 -14.12
N PRO A 190 -1.14 -15.12 -13.17
CA PRO A 190 -1.42 -14.22 -12.05
C PRO A 190 -1.82 -12.79 -12.50
N TRP A 191 -2.79 -12.21 -11.81
CA TRP A 191 -3.18 -10.80 -11.93
C TRP A 191 -2.13 -9.87 -11.31
N ILE A 192 -1.36 -10.34 -10.32
CA ILE A 192 -0.33 -9.53 -9.65
C ILE A 192 1.09 -9.67 -10.24
N SER A 193 1.24 -10.21 -11.46
CA SER A 193 2.55 -10.34 -12.14
C SER A 193 3.30 -9.01 -12.29
N GLU A 194 2.59 -7.89 -12.51
CA GLU A 194 3.16 -6.53 -12.58
C GLU A 194 3.93 -6.15 -11.31
N MET A 195 3.37 -6.45 -10.14
CA MET A 195 4.00 -6.13 -8.85
C MET A 195 5.27 -6.94 -8.62
N TYR A 196 5.29 -8.21 -9.07
CA TYR A 196 6.52 -9.01 -9.09
C TYR A 196 7.53 -8.49 -10.10
N GLY A 197 7.06 -8.01 -11.27
CA GLY A 197 7.88 -7.30 -12.23
C GLY A 197 8.61 -6.13 -11.60
N TYR A 198 7.90 -5.29 -10.84
CA TYR A 198 8.48 -4.17 -10.09
C TYR A 198 9.53 -4.67 -9.08
N SER A 199 9.15 -5.59 -8.19
CA SER A 199 10.02 -6.07 -7.10
C SER A 199 11.29 -6.78 -7.59
N PHE A 200 11.21 -7.55 -8.68
CA PHE A 200 12.36 -8.20 -9.30
C PHE A 200 13.18 -7.23 -10.15
N GLY A 201 12.54 -6.29 -10.85
CA GLY A 201 13.22 -5.26 -11.64
C GLY A 201 14.02 -4.28 -10.79
N ALA A 202 13.44 -3.80 -9.69
CA ALA A 202 14.11 -2.97 -8.70
C ALA A 202 15.29 -3.72 -8.04
N ALA A 203 15.08 -4.97 -7.63
CA ALA A 203 16.14 -5.83 -7.08
C ALA A 203 17.34 -5.99 -8.04
N LYS A 204 17.05 -6.24 -9.32
CA LYS A 204 18.04 -6.38 -10.39
C LYS A 204 18.76 -5.07 -10.71
N ALA A 205 18.07 -3.93 -10.65
CA ALA A 205 18.65 -2.59 -10.79
C ALA A 205 19.45 -2.15 -9.54
N GLY A 206 19.31 -2.86 -8.42
CA GLY A 206 20.01 -2.53 -7.17
C GLY A 206 19.28 -1.54 -6.25
N LEU A 207 18.00 -1.26 -6.51
CA LEU A 207 17.12 -0.42 -5.70
C LEU A 207 16.60 -1.18 -4.47
N TRP A 208 16.55 -0.51 -3.32
CA TRP A 208 16.01 -1.01 -2.04
C TRP A 208 14.73 -0.28 -1.65
N HIS A 209 13.83 -0.93 -0.89
CA HIS A 209 12.63 -0.28 -0.37
C HIS A 209 12.61 -0.09 1.14
N LYS A 210 12.10 1.05 1.57
CA LYS A 210 11.57 1.22 2.92
C LYS A 210 10.12 0.71 2.92
N TYR A 211 9.87 -0.29 3.75
CA TYR A 211 8.58 -0.98 3.88
C TYR A 211 7.60 -0.08 4.64
N ASP A 212 6.74 0.64 3.92
CA ASP A 212 5.81 1.61 4.51
C ASP A 212 4.48 0.95 4.91
N GLU A 213 4.08 1.15 6.17
CA GLU A 213 2.80 0.71 6.73
C GLU A 213 1.87 1.88 7.09
N GLU A 214 2.26 3.13 6.84
CA GLU A 214 1.57 4.33 7.37
C GLU A 214 1.05 5.29 6.31
N SER A 215 1.64 5.33 5.11
CA SER A 215 1.36 6.34 4.08
C SER A 215 0.23 5.96 3.15
N MET A 216 -0.06 4.67 2.94
CA MET A 216 -1.20 4.19 2.15
C MET A 216 -2.19 3.39 3.01
N LEU A 217 -3.49 3.58 2.77
CA LEU A 217 -4.55 2.83 3.45
C LEU A 217 -5.70 2.50 2.48
N TYR A 218 -6.21 1.26 2.53
CA TYR A 218 -7.51 0.93 1.94
C TYR A 218 -8.63 1.39 2.90
N PRO A 219 -9.69 2.04 2.44
CA PRO A 219 -10.87 2.30 3.25
C PRO A 219 -11.38 1.05 3.98
N SER A 220 -11.99 1.23 5.16
CA SER A 220 -12.31 0.20 6.18
C SER A 220 -11.13 -0.52 6.86
N TYR A 221 -9.87 -0.34 6.42
CA TYR A 221 -8.72 -0.91 7.14
C TYR A 221 -8.32 -0.01 8.31
N MET A 222 -7.84 -0.60 9.41
CA MET A 222 -7.40 0.18 10.57
C MET A 222 -6.14 1.01 10.25
N PRO A 223 -6.13 2.33 10.51
CA PRO A 223 -4.99 3.19 10.20
C PRO A 223 -3.78 2.91 11.10
N ASN A 224 -2.72 2.34 10.51
CA ASN A 224 -1.40 2.18 11.15
C ASN A 224 -0.61 3.50 11.24
N GLY A 225 -1.19 4.64 10.86
CA GLY A 225 -0.58 5.98 10.91
C GLY A 225 -1.58 7.03 10.43
N VAL A 226 -1.09 8.19 9.98
CA VAL A 226 -1.93 9.19 9.29
C VAL A 226 -1.65 9.13 7.78
N PRO A 227 -2.48 8.42 7.00
CA PRO A 227 -2.17 8.10 5.61
C PRO A 227 -2.07 9.34 4.73
N ARG A 228 -1.10 9.31 3.82
CA ARG A 228 -0.88 10.32 2.78
C ARG A 228 -1.77 10.08 1.56
N VAL A 229 -2.10 8.83 1.29
CA VAL A 229 -2.95 8.42 0.17
C VAL A 229 -3.94 7.33 0.60
N LEU A 230 -5.17 7.39 0.07
CA LEU A 230 -6.19 6.34 0.22
C LEU A 230 -6.34 5.63 -1.12
N HIS A 231 -6.26 4.30 -1.11
CA HIS A 231 -6.46 3.46 -2.29
C HIS A 231 -7.89 2.90 -2.26
N TYR A 232 -8.79 3.39 -3.09
CA TYR A 232 -10.21 3.00 -3.07
C TYR A 232 -10.53 1.84 -4.03
N GLY A 233 -9.59 0.89 -4.14
CA GLY A 233 -9.64 -0.20 -5.10
C GLY A 233 -10.53 -1.39 -4.73
N LEU A 234 -11.14 -1.38 -3.54
CA LEU A 234 -11.93 -2.47 -2.96
C LEU A 234 -13.26 -1.93 -2.41
N LEU A 235 -14.28 -2.80 -2.29
CA LEU A 235 -15.46 -2.57 -1.47
C LEU A 235 -15.08 -2.14 -0.04
N PHE A 236 -15.69 -1.06 0.44
CA PHE A 236 -15.64 -0.67 1.84
C PHE A 236 -17.02 -0.30 2.38
N GLU A 237 -17.19 -0.46 3.69
CA GLU A 237 -18.48 -0.39 4.36
C GLU A 237 -18.36 0.39 5.68
N VAL A 238 -19.36 1.21 6.00
CA VAL A 238 -19.39 2.09 7.18
C VAL A 238 -20.75 2.01 7.85
N ALA A 239 -20.75 1.71 9.16
CA ALA A 239 -21.96 1.69 9.98
C ALA A 239 -22.27 3.09 10.54
N HIS A 240 -23.53 3.50 10.46
CA HIS A 240 -24.00 4.82 10.87
C HIS A 240 -25.42 4.72 11.46
N LYS A 241 -25.93 5.82 12.02
CA LYS A 241 -27.26 5.88 12.67
C LYS A 241 -28.43 5.49 11.75
N GLY A 242 -28.24 5.57 10.43
CA GLY A 242 -29.22 5.18 9.41
C GLY A 242 -29.05 3.74 8.90
N GLY A 243 -28.16 2.95 9.48
CA GLY A 243 -27.87 1.58 9.07
C GLY A 243 -26.45 1.40 8.56
N LYS A 244 -26.31 0.82 7.37
CA LYS A 244 -25.03 0.45 6.75
C LYS A 244 -24.95 1.08 5.37
N TRP A 245 -23.88 1.85 5.15
CA TRP A 245 -23.54 2.40 3.83
C TRP A 245 -22.31 1.67 3.29
N SER A 246 -22.33 1.30 2.01
CA SER A 246 -21.25 0.57 1.34
C SER A 246 -20.92 1.22 0.01
N TRP A 247 -19.66 1.11 -0.44
CA TRP A 247 -19.22 1.64 -1.73
C TRP A 247 -18.11 0.79 -2.35
N ASP A 248 -18.23 0.50 -3.65
CA ASP A 248 -17.17 -0.06 -4.48
C ASP A 248 -17.12 0.69 -5.83
N LYS A 249 -15.91 1.01 -6.32
CA LYS A 249 -15.68 1.65 -7.62
C LYS A 249 -16.23 0.82 -8.80
N HIS A 250 -16.27 -0.51 -8.67
CA HIS A 250 -16.64 -1.41 -9.77
C HIS A 250 -18.14 -1.33 -10.12
N TRP A 251 -18.98 -0.74 -9.27
CA TRP A 251 -20.38 -0.48 -9.60
C TRP A 251 -20.57 0.63 -10.64
N TYR A 252 -19.51 1.40 -10.94
CA TYR A 252 -19.54 2.63 -11.73
C TYR A 252 -18.80 2.55 -13.08
N HIS A 253 -18.58 1.35 -13.61
CA HIS A 253 -17.89 1.15 -14.90
C HIS A 253 -18.49 1.94 -16.10
N GLY A 254 -19.78 2.29 -16.05
CA GLY A 254 -20.48 3.07 -17.08
C GLY A 254 -20.72 4.54 -16.75
N PHE A 255 -20.00 5.12 -15.77
CA PHE A 255 -20.25 6.49 -15.30
C PHE A 255 -19.75 7.57 -16.27
N ASP A 256 -20.64 8.38 -16.85
CA ASP A 256 -20.25 9.52 -17.71
C ASP A 256 -20.21 10.83 -16.90
N VAL A 257 -18.98 11.23 -16.55
CA VAL A 257 -18.66 12.50 -15.85
C VAL A 257 -19.01 13.76 -16.65
N HIS A 258 -19.35 13.66 -17.94
CA HIS A 258 -19.66 14.84 -18.76
C HIS A 258 -21.15 15.18 -18.83
N LYS A 259 -22.03 14.32 -18.29
CA LYS A 259 -23.47 14.60 -18.30
C LYS A 259 -23.81 15.68 -17.28
N CYS A 260 -24.34 16.79 -17.76
CA CYS A 260 -24.90 17.85 -16.92
C CYS A 260 -26.31 17.48 -16.38
N PRO A 261 -26.83 18.20 -15.35
CA PRO A 261 -28.17 17.98 -14.83
C PRO A 261 -29.28 18.14 -15.88
N PRO A 262 -30.46 17.52 -15.71
CA PRO A 262 -30.91 16.83 -14.49
C PRO A 262 -30.34 15.41 -14.31
N TRP A 263 -29.97 15.07 -13.08
CA TRP A 263 -29.44 13.76 -12.69
C TRP A 263 -30.41 12.99 -11.79
N ASN A 264 -30.43 11.66 -11.91
CA ASN A 264 -31.07 10.79 -10.93
C ASN A 264 -30.17 10.50 -9.71
N LEU A 265 -29.99 11.49 -8.84
CA LEU A 265 -29.24 11.36 -7.57
C LEU A 265 -29.92 10.47 -6.50
N GLY A 266 -31.09 9.89 -6.83
CA GLY A 266 -31.80 8.91 -5.98
C GLY A 266 -31.54 7.45 -6.36
N ALA A 267 -30.78 7.19 -7.43
CA ALA A 267 -30.35 5.84 -7.79
C ALA A 267 -29.34 5.28 -6.78
N GLU A 268 -29.37 3.97 -6.56
CA GLU A 268 -28.38 3.26 -5.72
C GLU A 268 -26.98 3.30 -6.33
N HIS A 269 -26.88 3.17 -7.65
CA HIS A 269 -25.66 3.29 -8.44
C HIS A 269 -25.89 4.25 -9.63
N PRO A 270 -25.84 5.59 -9.43
CA PRO A 270 -25.98 6.56 -10.50
C PRO A 270 -24.82 6.43 -11.51
N LEU A 271 -25.12 6.57 -12.80
CA LEU A 271 -24.15 6.51 -13.91
C LEU A 271 -23.75 7.91 -14.41
N GLU A 272 -24.05 8.96 -13.64
CA GLU A 272 -23.93 10.37 -14.05
C GLU A 272 -24.00 11.30 -12.83
N GLY A 273 -23.39 12.48 -12.95
CA GLY A 273 -23.45 13.53 -11.92
C GLY A 273 -22.54 13.27 -10.71
N LEU A 274 -23.10 12.73 -9.62
CA LEU A 274 -22.41 12.51 -8.34
C LEU A 274 -22.63 11.10 -7.81
N PHE A 275 -21.68 10.58 -7.03
CA PHE A 275 -21.82 9.31 -6.34
C PHE A 275 -22.83 9.40 -5.18
N PRO A 276 -23.44 8.27 -4.75
CA PRO A 276 -24.37 8.23 -3.62
C PRO A 276 -23.78 8.86 -2.36
N TRP A 277 -24.61 9.58 -1.62
CA TRP A 277 -24.21 10.31 -0.43
C TRP A 277 -23.71 9.37 0.68
N PRO A 278 -22.42 9.42 1.09
CA PRO A 278 -21.99 8.79 2.33
C PRO A 278 -22.66 9.47 3.54
N PRO A 279 -22.71 8.79 4.70
CA PRO A 279 -23.14 9.41 5.95
C PRO A 279 -22.20 10.56 6.34
N GLY A 280 -22.71 11.59 7.02
CA GLY A 280 -21.90 12.69 7.52
C GLY A 280 -21.09 12.34 8.77
N PRO A 281 -20.10 13.16 9.16
CA PRO A 281 -19.28 12.95 10.37
C PRO A 281 -20.06 12.80 11.69
N ASN A 282 -21.27 13.38 11.73
CA ASN A 282 -22.17 13.34 12.87
C ASN A 282 -23.15 12.15 12.82
N ASP A 283 -23.24 11.45 11.70
CA ASP A 283 -24.13 10.30 11.50
C ASP A 283 -23.46 8.98 11.90
N LEU A 284 -22.12 8.94 11.95
CA LEU A 284 -21.35 7.81 12.47
C LEU A 284 -21.78 7.45 13.90
N LEU A 285 -21.77 6.15 14.20
CA LEU A 285 -22.26 5.62 15.47
C LEU A 285 -21.55 6.27 16.68
N PRO A 286 -22.28 6.56 17.77
CA PRO A 286 -21.71 7.20 18.97
C PRO A 286 -20.87 6.23 19.82
N SER A 287 -21.00 4.93 19.61
CA SER A 287 -20.30 3.85 20.34
C SER A 287 -18.90 3.53 19.80
N LEU A 288 -18.49 4.10 18.67
CA LEU A 288 -17.18 3.86 18.07
C LEU A 288 -16.05 4.42 18.95
N SER A 289 -14.98 3.64 19.14
CA SER A 289 -13.74 4.16 19.70
C SER A 289 -13.13 5.26 18.80
N LYS A 290 -12.19 6.06 19.33
CA LYS A 290 -11.51 7.10 18.52
C LYS A 290 -10.85 6.55 17.25
N ALA A 291 -10.26 5.35 17.32
CA ALA A 291 -9.58 4.71 16.20
C ALA A 291 -10.57 4.20 15.13
N GLU A 292 -11.71 3.64 15.54
CA GLU A 292 -12.78 3.22 14.61
C GLU A 292 -13.47 4.42 13.98
N ARG A 293 -13.74 5.48 14.77
CA ARG A 293 -14.28 6.73 14.24
C ARG A 293 -13.32 7.38 13.23
N HIS A 294 -12.01 7.30 13.46
CA HIS A 294 -10.98 7.77 12.53
C HIS A 294 -10.94 6.94 11.23
N ARG A 295 -10.96 5.60 11.32
CA ARG A 295 -11.12 4.68 10.18
C ARG A 295 -12.36 5.04 9.35
N ASP A 296 -13.52 5.21 9.99
CA ASP A 296 -14.79 5.44 9.30
C ASP A 296 -14.85 6.84 8.67
N LEU A 297 -14.38 7.87 9.38
CA LEU A 297 -14.23 9.23 8.85
C LEU A 297 -13.25 9.29 7.65
N ILE A 298 -12.14 8.55 7.71
CA ILE A 298 -11.21 8.41 6.58
C ILE A 298 -11.91 7.71 5.40
N SER A 299 -12.67 6.65 5.66
CA SER A 299 -13.33 5.86 4.62
C SER A 299 -14.36 6.69 3.85
N ILE A 300 -15.27 7.37 4.53
CA ILE A 300 -16.24 8.28 3.90
C ILE A 300 -15.57 9.49 3.22
N SER A 301 -14.38 9.91 3.67
CA SER A 301 -13.67 11.04 3.07
C SER A 301 -13.29 10.82 1.60
N VAL A 302 -13.20 9.57 1.14
CA VAL A 302 -13.02 9.22 -0.28
C VAL A 302 -14.17 9.78 -1.11
N VAL A 303 -15.40 9.34 -0.87
CA VAL A 303 -16.57 9.72 -1.69
C VAL A 303 -16.94 11.19 -1.51
N HIS A 304 -16.73 11.75 -0.31
CA HIS A 304 -16.80 13.20 -0.10
C HIS A 304 -15.82 13.98 -0.98
N THR A 305 -14.57 13.51 -1.13
CA THR A 305 -13.56 14.16 -1.99
C THR A 305 -13.87 13.95 -3.47
N LEU A 306 -14.41 12.77 -3.86
CA LEU A 306 -14.85 12.51 -5.23
C LEU A 306 -16.03 13.41 -5.63
N ASN A 307 -17.06 13.53 -4.81
CA ASN A 307 -18.20 14.41 -5.10
C ASN A 307 -17.81 15.90 -5.11
N ALA A 308 -16.89 16.34 -4.25
CA ALA A 308 -16.35 17.70 -4.31
C ALA A 308 -15.57 17.96 -5.63
N ALA A 309 -14.75 17.00 -6.08
CA ALA A 309 -14.03 17.09 -7.34
C ALA A 309 -14.95 17.06 -8.58
N LEU A 310 -16.00 16.22 -8.56
CA LEU A 310 -17.04 16.19 -9.58
C LEU A 310 -17.80 17.52 -9.62
N CYS A 311 -18.09 18.13 -8.47
CA CYS A 311 -18.73 19.43 -8.42
C CYS A 311 -17.87 20.56 -8.98
N GLU A 312 -16.56 20.58 -8.72
CA GLU A 312 -15.63 21.53 -9.36
C GLU A 312 -15.65 21.40 -10.90
N PHE A 313 -15.72 20.16 -11.41
CA PHE A 313 -15.87 19.92 -12.85
C PHE A 313 -17.21 20.41 -13.41
N HIS A 314 -18.34 20.02 -12.81
CA HIS A 314 -19.66 20.38 -13.34
C HIS A 314 -19.96 21.87 -13.19
N LEU A 315 -19.54 22.54 -12.10
CA LEU A 315 -19.69 23.99 -11.93
C LEU A 315 -18.91 24.81 -12.97
N LYS A 316 -17.84 24.25 -13.54
CA LYS A 316 -17.06 24.88 -14.62
C LYS A 316 -17.63 24.61 -16.02
N ASN A 317 -18.19 23.42 -16.26
CA ASN A 317 -18.50 22.94 -17.62
C ASN A 317 -20.00 22.83 -17.94
N CYS A 318 -20.90 22.91 -16.95
CA CYS A 318 -22.35 22.77 -17.15
C CYS A 318 -23.11 24.11 -17.10
N PRO A 319 -24.25 24.21 -17.81
CA PRO A 319 -25.19 25.32 -17.62
C PRO A 319 -25.65 25.42 -16.15
N PRO A 320 -25.69 26.61 -15.55
CA PRO A 320 -26.17 26.79 -14.18
C PRO A 320 -27.62 26.31 -14.02
N SER A 321 -27.85 25.40 -13.07
CA SER A 321 -29.19 24.89 -12.72
C SER A 321 -29.39 24.86 -11.21
N GLN A 322 -30.65 24.74 -10.76
CA GLN A 322 -30.97 24.62 -9.34
C GLN A 322 -30.34 23.35 -8.74
N GLN A 323 -30.53 22.19 -9.37
CA GLN A 323 -29.98 20.92 -8.91
C GLN A 323 -28.44 20.93 -8.86
N LEU A 324 -27.76 21.62 -9.81
CA LEU A 324 -26.30 21.75 -9.79
C LEU A 324 -25.82 22.45 -8.52
N ARG A 325 -26.45 23.58 -8.17
CA ARG A 325 -26.09 24.36 -6.97
C ARG A 325 -26.37 23.55 -5.70
N GLU A 326 -27.62 23.11 -5.51
CA GLU A 326 -28.04 22.40 -4.30
C GLU A 326 -27.24 21.11 -4.03
N ALA A 327 -26.93 20.34 -5.08
CA ALA A 327 -26.08 19.16 -4.96
C ALA A 327 -24.64 19.52 -4.59
N CYS A 328 -24.08 20.58 -5.17
CA CYS A 328 -22.70 20.98 -4.92
C CYS A 328 -22.49 21.75 -3.61
N ASP A 329 -23.47 22.52 -3.15
CA ASP A 329 -23.49 23.10 -1.81
C ASP A 329 -23.49 21.98 -0.75
N LYS A 330 -24.32 20.93 -0.95
CA LYS A 330 -24.32 19.73 -0.10
C LYS A 330 -22.97 19.00 -0.15
N ALA A 331 -22.39 18.81 -1.33
CA ALA A 331 -21.08 18.15 -1.46
C ALA A 331 -19.95 18.94 -0.78
N ALA A 332 -19.93 20.26 -0.94
CA ALA A 332 -18.94 21.15 -0.32
C ALA A 332 -19.08 21.18 1.22
N ALA A 333 -20.30 21.25 1.75
CA ALA A 333 -20.56 21.20 3.19
C ALA A 333 -20.10 19.89 3.82
N LEU A 334 -20.48 18.75 3.20
CA LEU A 334 -20.09 17.42 3.68
C LEU A 334 -18.57 17.16 3.58
N TYR A 335 -17.94 17.59 2.48
CA TYR A 335 -16.48 17.55 2.32
C TYR A 335 -15.78 18.37 3.39
N THR A 336 -16.23 19.61 3.64
CA THR A 336 -15.63 20.51 4.62
C THR A 336 -15.76 19.96 6.05
N ALA A 337 -16.96 19.54 6.45
CA ALA A 337 -17.20 18.94 7.76
C ALA A 337 -16.33 17.68 7.99
N THR A 338 -16.23 16.82 6.96
CA THR A 338 -15.40 15.61 7.02
C THR A 338 -13.91 15.95 7.10
N LYS A 339 -13.42 16.90 6.28
CA LYS A 339 -12.03 17.38 6.28
C LYS A 339 -11.60 17.92 7.64
N VAL A 340 -12.49 18.62 8.36
CA VAL A 340 -12.24 19.08 9.73
C VAL A 340 -12.23 17.92 10.73
N ALA A 341 -13.26 17.08 10.76
CA ALA A 341 -13.37 15.97 11.71
C ALA A 341 -12.23 14.95 11.55
N VAL A 342 -11.82 14.67 10.31
CA VAL A 342 -10.67 13.83 9.96
C VAL A 342 -9.36 14.45 10.47
N ARG A 343 -9.10 15.73 10.18
CA ARG A 343 -7.85 16.41 10.59
C ARG A 343 -7.72 16.51 12.11
N GLN A 344 -8.81 16.68 12.85
CA GLN A 344 -8.80 16.68 14.31
C GLN A 344 -8.30 15.33 14.86
N LEU A 345 -8.88 14.21 14.41
CA LEU A 345 -8.43 12.89 14.84
C LEU A 345 -7.04 12.50 14.31
N ASP A 346 -6.65 12.98 13.13
CA ASP A 346 -5.27 12.79 12.64
C ASP A 346 -4.25 13.39 13.62
N VAL A 347 -4.48 14.60 14.13
CA VAL A 347 -3.59 15.25 15.09
C VAL A 347 -3.57 14.45 16.40
N GLU A 348 -4.74 14.11 16.95
CA GLU A 348 -4.86 13.34 18.20
C GLU A 348 -4.20 11.95 18.13
N LEU A 349 -4.26 11.26 16.99
CA LEU A 349 -3.78 9.88 16.82
C LEU A 349 -2.35 9.78 16.25
N SER A 350 -1.76 10.89 15.80
CA SER A 350 -0.39 10.93 15.26
C SER A 350 0.74 10.67 16.27
N CYS A 351 0.49 10.98 17.55
CA CYS A 351 1.47 10.91 18.63
C CYS A 351 0.88 10.16 19.82
N VAL A 352 0.70 8.85 19.62
CA VAL A 352 0.21 7.92 20.63
C VAL A 352 1.20 6.77 20.82
N ASP A 353 1.22 6.24 22.04
CA ASP A 353 1.79 4.93 22.31
C ASP A 353 0.71 3.87 22.02
N ARG A 354 1.11 2.76 21.39
CA ARG A 354 0.24 1.66 20.92
C ARG A 354 0.35 0.40 21.76
N ALA A 355 1.41 0.27 22.54
CA ALA A 355 1.60 -0.83 23.48
C ALA A 355 1.53 -0.31 24.92
N GLU A 356 0.84 -1.05 25.78
CA GLU A 356 0.46 -0.62 27.13
C GLU A 356 1.66 -0.23 28.00
N ARG A 357 2.80 -0.92 27.82
CA ARG A 357 4.00 -0.79 28.65
C ARG A 357 5.05 0.18 28.09
N CYS A 358 4.72 0.98 27.06
CA CYS A 358 5.66 1.93 26.46
C CYS A 358 6.32 2.89 27.46
N ALA A 359 5.57 3.35 28.48
CA ALA A 359 6.10 4.23 29.52
C ALA A 359 7.06 3.53 30.51
N GLU A 360 6.98 2.20 30.65
CA GLU A 360 7.94 1.40 31.43
C GLU A 360 9.20 1.16 30.60
N TRP A 361 9.03 0.65 29.38
CA TRP A 361 10.12 0.36 28.46
C TRP A 361 10.98 1.60 28.14
N ALA A 362 10.36 2.78 27.99
CA ALA A 362 11.09 4.03 27.86
C ALA A 362 11.98 4.34 29.08
N LYS A 363 11.47 4.14 30.31
CA LYS A 363 12.25 4.28 31.56
C LYS A 363 13.35 3.23 31.69
N SER A 364 13.15 2.03 31.16
CA SER A 364 14.17 0.98 31.07
C SER A 364 15.25 1.25 30.01
N GLY A 365 15.14 2.33 29.22
CA GLY A 365 16.09 2.67 28.16
C GLY A 365 15.84 1.95 26.82
N GLU A 366 14.69 1.32 26.63
CA GLU A 366 14.38 0.59 25.39
C GLU A 366 14.28 1.52 24.16
N CYS A 367 14.05 2.84 24.37
CA CYS A 367 14.08 3.82 23.29
C CYS A 367 15.39 3.85 22.49
N THR A 368 16.51 3.43 23.09
CA THR A 368 17.80 3.26 22.40
C THR A 368 18.17 1.79 22.18
N LYS A 369 17.92 0.90 23.16
CA LYS A 369 18.24 -0.54 23.04
C LYS A 369 17.40 -1.27 21.98
N ASN A 370 16.15 -0.87 21.83
CA ASN A 370 15.13 -1.49 20.98
C ASN A 370 14.43 -0.40 20.14
N GLU A 371 15.24 0.50 19.57
CA GLU A 371 14.81 1.71 18.86
C GLU A 371 13.77 1.42 17.78
N GLY A 372 13.90 0.32 17.02
CA GLY A 372 12.97 -0.04 15.96
C GLY A 372 11.54 -0.31 16.47
N PHE A 373 11.39 -1.19 17.47
CA PHE A 373 10.08 -1.46 18.07
C PHE A 373 9.50 -0.23 18.77
N MET A 374 10.34 0.51 19.50
CA MET A 374 9.93 1.67 20.27
C MET A 374 9.55 2.87 19.38
N ARG A 375 10.20 3.07 18.23
CA ARG A 375 9.79 4.08 17.22
C ARG A 375 8.52 3.70 16.47
N ALA A 376 8.16 2.41 16.36
CA ALA A 376 6.90 2.00 15.78
C ALA A 376 5.72 2.14 16.78
N ASN A 377 5.92 1.65 18.00
CA ASN A 377 4.85 1.43 18.99
C ASN A 377 4.84 2.42 20.15
N CYS A 378 5.95 3.09 20.47
CA CYS A 378 6.14 3.89 21.68
C CYS A 378 6.64 5.31 21.39
N ARG A 379 6.12 5.92 20.32
CA ARG A 379 6.58 7.22 19.81
C ARG A 379 6.44 8.35 20.81
N LYS A 380 5.41 8.32 21.66
CA LYS A 380 5.14 9.37 22.64
C LYS A 380 6.04 9.18 23.86
N ALA A 381 6.11 7.96 24.41
CA ALA A 381 7.00 7.63 25.52
C ALA A 381 8.49 7.89 25.22
N CYS A 382 8.93 7.71 23.96
CA CYS A 382 10.30 7.98 23.52
C CYS A 382 10.55 9.39 22.96
N ASN A 383 9.58 10.32 23.05
CA ASN A 383 9.67 11.67 22.45
C ASN A 383 10.03 11.67 20.95
N ALA A 384 9.65 10.61 20.22
CA ALA A 384 9.98 10.39 18.81
C ALA A 384 8.88 10.87 17.84
N CYS A 385 7.84 11.54 18.34
CA CYS A 385 6.78 12.12 17.52
C CYS A 385 7.28 13.31 16.67
N LYS A 386 6.88 13.34 15.40
CA LYS A 386 6.96 14.55 14.55
C LYS A 386 5.59 15.28 14.60
N PRO A 387 5.53 16.61 14.83
CA PRO A 387 4.27 17.35 14.73
C PRO A 387 3.61 17.21 13.36
N LEU A 388 2.31 16.97 13.30
CA LEU A 388 1.58 16.98 12.03
C LEU A 388 1.19 18.39 11.62
N VAL A 389 2.03 18.99 10.77
CA VAL A 389 1.68 20.21 10.05
C VAL A 389 0.85 19.83 8.82
N TYR A 390 -0.43 20.17 8.84
CA TYR A 390 -1.19 20.33 7.59
C TYR A 390 -0.75 21.65 6.94
N PRO A 391 -0.39 21.68 5.64
CA PRO A 391 -0.13 22.94 4.98
C PRO A 391 -1.39 23.81 5.05
N ALA A 392 -1.21 25.09 5.40
CA ALA A 392 -2.30 26.06 5.39
C ALA A 392 -2.93 26.08 3.99
N ALA A 393 -4.26 26.02 3.92
CA ALA A 393 -4.95 26.05 2.65
C ALA A 393 -4.69 27.40 1.97
N ARG A 394 -4.06 27.37 0.78
CA ARG A 394 -3.79 28.57 -0.02
C ARG A 394 -5.11 29.31 -0.27
N GLY A 395 -5.28 30.47 0.37
CA GLY A 395 -6.47 31.33 0.19
C GLY A 395 -7.50 31.32 1.32
N VAL A 396 -7.31 30.58 2.42
CA VAL A 396 -8.21 30.73 3.60
C VAL A 396 -7.70 31.87 4.51
N VAL A 397 -8.30 33.05 4.35
CA VAL A 397 -8.21 34.13 5.34
C VAL A 397 -8.99 33.69 6.60
N ALA A 398 -8.43 33.93 7.78
CA ALA A 398 -9.10 33.63 9.04
C ALA A 398 -10.28 34.60 9.25
N VAL A 399 -11.50 34.10 9.06
CA VAL A 399 -12.72 34.80 9.47
C VAL A 399 -12.88 34.63 10.98
N GLY A 400 -12.58 35.68 11.73
CA GLY A 400 -12.95 35.78 13.15
C GLY A 400 -14.46 35.94 13.33
N ASP A 401 -14.93 35.82 14.57
CA ASP A 401 -16.36 35.79 14.90
C ASP A 401 -17.19 36.92 14.26
N THR A 402 -18.23 36.55 13.49
CA THR A 402 -19.61 37.03 13.74
C THR A 402 -20.64 36.29 12.90
N THR A 403 -21.89 36.32 13.36
CA THR A 403 -23.06 35.70 12.73
C THR A 403 -23.56 36.50 11.51
N ALA A 404 -23.56 35.88 10.32
CA ALA A 404 -24.35 36.36 9.17
C ALA A 404 -24.75 35.21 8.23
N THR A 405 -25.87 35.40 7.52
CA THR A 405 -26.48 34.47 6.56
C THR A 405 -25.56 34.09 5.40
N GLY A 406 -25.43 32.80 5.12
CA GLY A 406 -24.59 32.31 4.02
C GLY A 406 -25.21 32.52 2.63
N HIS A 407 -24.42 33.07 1.71
CA HIS A 407 -24.55 32.95 0.25
C HIS A 407 -23.13 32.93 -0.36
N MET A 408 -22.60 31.74 -0.68
CA MET A 408 -21.23 31.58 -1.19
C MET A 408 -21.16 31.43 -2.72
N ALA A 409 -21.72 32.40 -3.44
CA ALA A 409 -21.61 32.52 -4.89
C ALA A 409 -20.37 33.34 -5.32
N ALA A 410 -19.19 33.05 -4.74
CA ALA A 410 -18.00 33.93 -4.88
C ALA A 410 -16.62 33.21 -4.86
N HIS A 411 -16.54 31.93 -5.23
CA HIS A 411 -15.24 31.22 -5.33
C HIS A 411 -15.07 30.33 -6.58
N VAL A 412 -15.71 30.71 -7.69
CA VAL A 412 -15.38 30.27 -9.05
C VAL A 412 -15.24 31.53 -9.91
N MET A 413 -14.41 31.49 -10.98
CA MET A 413 -14.05 32.61 -11.87
C MET A 413 -13.00 33.60 -11.36
N ARG A 414 -11.76 33.12 -11.20
CA ARG A 414 -10.59 33.88 -11.68
C ARG A 414 -9.45 32.94 -12.09
N ASP A 415 -9.33 32.71 -13.40
CA ASP A 415 -8.11 32.29 -14.12
C ASP A 415 -8.43 32.25 -15.63
N ALA A 416 -8.28 33.40 -16.29
CA ALA A 416 -8.58 33.60 -17.71
C ALA A 416 -7.78 34.78 -18.30
N ALA A 417 -6.49 34.90 -17.97
CA ALA A 417 -5.60 35.95 -18.48
C ALA A 417 -4.11 35.58 -18.32
N GLU A 418 -3.63 34.55 -19.04
CA GLU A 418 -2.18 34.30 -19.15
C GLU A 418 -1.81 33.65 -20.50
N THR A 419 -1.94 34.45 -21.57
CA THR A 419 -1.36 34.19 -22.89
C THR A 419 -0.66 35.47 -23.38
N ASP A 420 0.37 35.29 -24.22
CA ASP A 420 1.10 36.33 -24.98
C ASP A 420 1.94 37.35 -24.20
N ALA A 421 3.16 36.94 -23.82
CA ALA A 421 4.30 37.85 -23.61
C ALA A 421 5.67 37.15 -23.82
N ALA A 422 5.94 36.67 -25.05
CA ALA A 422 7.22 36.05 -25.41
C ALA A 422 7.80 36.63 -26.72
N ALA A 423 8.20 37.91 -26.69
CA ALA A 423 8.81 38.60 -27.81
C ALA A 423 9.82 39.68 -27.37
N ALA A 424 10.78 39.98 -28.26
CA ALA A 424 11.76 41.08 -28.20
C ALA A 424 12.74 41.12 -27.01
N ALA A 425 14.00 40.74 -27.29
CA ALA A 425 15.17 41.17 -26.53
C ALA A 425 16.11 41.99 -27.43
N ALA A 426 16.23 43.30 -27.18
CA ALA A 426 17.23 44.21 -27.77
C ALA A 426 17.15 45.61 -27.09
N GLY A 427 18.21 46.45 -27.21
CA GLY A 427 18.02 47.91 -27.21
C GLY A 427 18.49 48.77 -26.02
N ALA A 428 19.81 48.80 -25.79
CA ALA A 428 20.64 49.96 -25.43
C ALA A 428 20.05 51.36 -25.00
N VAL A 429 20.66 51.93 -23.92
CA VAL A 429 21.15 53.33 -23.77
C VAL A 429 20.19 54.52 -23.45
N LYS A 430 20.37 55.11 -22.24
CA LYS A 430 20.84 56.49 -21.89
C LYS A 430 20.35 57.70 -22.73
N ILE A 431 20.22 58.96 -22.26
CA ILE A 431 20.72 59.75 -21.09
C ILE A 431 19.56 60.60 -20.48
N ASP A 432 19.60 61.71 -19.72
CA ASP A 432 20.59 62.67 -19.12
C ASP A 432 19.92 63.34 -17.86
N GLY A 433 20.45 64.31 -17.10
CA GLY A 433 21.72 65.06 -17.12
C GLY A 433 21.93 65.94 -15.85
N ALA A 434 22.95 66.83 -15.84
CA ALA A 434 23.35 67.68 -14.70
C ALA A 434 23.47 69.18 -15.11
N PRO A 435 23.56 70.17 -14.17
CA PRO A 435 24.79 70.57 -13.43
C PRO A 435 24.52 70.82 -11.90
N GLY A 436 25.42 71.17 -10.95
CA GLY A 436 26.37 72.31 -10.80
C GLY A 436 25.71 73.51 -10.07
N THR A 437 26.32 74.26 -9.13
CA THR A 437 27.71 74.29 -8.59
C THR A 437 27.75 74.97 -7.18
N ALA A 438 28.92 75.19 -6.54
CA ALA A 438 29.10 75.75 -5.17
C ALA A 438 29.05 77.30 -5.08
N PRO A 439 28.92 77.89 -3.87
CA PRO A 439 30.10 78.49 -3.18
C PRO A 439 30.08 78.34 -1.61
N ALA A 440 30.83 79.16 -0.85
CA ALA A 440 31.09 78.97 0.60
C ALA A 440 31.42 80.28 1.40
N VAL A 441 31.60 80.12 2.73
CA VAL A 441 32.30 80.98 3.74
C VAL A 441 31.57 82.19 4.39
N THR A 442 31.32 82.09 5.71
CA THR A 442 31.69 83.02 6.83
C THR A 442 31.73 82.18 8.14
N ASP A 443 32.75 82.18 9.01
CA ASP A 443 33.25 83.21 9.96
C ASP A 443 32.26 83.58 11.09
N THR A 444 32.59 83.61 12.41
CA THR A 444 33.87 83.36 13.16
C THR A 444 33.65 83.02 14.67
N ALA A 445 34.75 82.65 15.37
CA ALA A 445 35.05 82.76 16.84
C ALA A 445 34.71 81.58 17.80
N GLY A 446 35.66 81.21 18.70
CA GLY A 446 35.36 80.32 19.85
C GLY A 446 36.44 79.57 20.67
N GLY A 447 37.75 79.58 20.35
CA GLY A 447 38.80 78.81 21.09
C GLY A 447 38.87 77.31 20.72
N GLY A 448 39.92 76.51 20.99
CA GLY A 448 41.19 76.72 21.74
C GLY A 448 41.31 75.69 22.88
N ILE A 449 42.38 74.89 23.08
CA ILE A 449 43.73 74.83 22.48
C ILE A 449 44.26 73.37 22.42
N ALA A 450 44.92 73.03 21.30
CA ALA A 450 45.94 71.97 21.06
C ALA A 450 45.69 70.46 21.33
N ALA A 451 46.31 69.64 20.47
CA ALA A 451 46.59 68.22 20.66
C ALA A 451 48.07 67.93 20.30
N GLN A 452 48.65 66.85 20.83
CA GLN A 452 50.00 66.36 20.49
C GLN A 452 49.96 64.85 20.13
N PRO A 453 50.90 64.35 19.31
CA PRO A 453 50.99 62.94 18.90
C PRO A 453 52.02 62.16 19.79
N PRO A 454 52.45 60.92 19.47
CA PRO A 454 51.75 59.71 19.91
C PRO A 454 52.65 58.66 20.62
N PRO A 455 52.09 57.64 21.30
CA PRO A 455 52.83 56.46 21.76
C PRO A 455 52.71 55.24 20.80
N PRO A 456 53.72 54.36 20.73
CA PRO A 456 53.71 53.14 19.92
C PRO A 456 52.88 51.98 20.56
N PRO A 457 52.54 50.92 19.80
CA PRO A 457 51.82 49.77 20.33
C PRO A 457 52.66 48.95 21.34
N PRO A 458 52.03 48.30 22.34
CA PRO A 458 52.73 47.59 23.41
C PRO A 458 53.30 46.23 22.97
N SER A 459 54.42 45.85 23.60
CA SER A 459 55.08 44.55 23.44
C SER A 459 54.22 43.39 23.98
N PRO A 460 54.35 42.17 23.41
CA PRO A 460 53.67 40.98 23.93
C PRO A 460 54.19 40.57 25.32
N PRO A 461 53.34 39.99 26.18
CA PRO A 461 53.75 39.50 27.50
C PRO A 461 54.62 38.23 27.41
N PRO A 462 55.44 37.95 28.44
CA PRO A 462 56.26 36.74 28.50
C PRO A 462 55.41 35.47 28.64
N PRO A 463 55.91 34.30 28.20
CA PRO A 463 55.18 33.03 28.27
C PRO A 463 54.92 32.57 29.71
N SER A 464 53.74 31.99 29.93
CA SER A 464 53.34 31.42 31.22
C SER A 464 54.21 30.22 31.61
N PRO A 465 54.48 29.99 32.92
CA PRO A 465 55.15 28.78 33.37
C PRO A 465 54.28 27.52 33.09
N PRO A 466 54.89 26.35 32.87
CA PRO A 466 54.15 25.12 32.63
C PRO A 466 53.36 24.68 33.88
N PRO A 467 52.21 24.00 33.71
CA PRO A 467 51.39 23.55 34.83
C PRO A 467 52.09 22.44 35.64
N PRO A 468 51.81 22.33 36.95
CA PRO A 468 52.32 21.24 37.77
C PRO A 468 51.73 19.89 37.32
N SER A 469 52.52 18.83 37.45
CA SER A 469 52.10 17.46 37.12
C SER A 469 50.98 16.96 38.05
N PRO A 470 50.03 16.15 37.54
CA PRO A 470 48.89 15.68 38.32
C PRO A 470 49.30 14.70 39.44
N PRO A 471 48.55 14.65 40.55
CA PRO A 471 48.77 13.67 41.61
C PRO A 471 48.42 12.24 41.15
N PRO A 472 48.99 11.20 41.79
CA PRO A 472 48.69 9.79 41.46
C PRO A 472 47.24 9.42 41.78
N PRO A 473 46.65 8.45 41.07
CA PRO A 473 45.26 8.04 41.25
C PRO A 473 45.04 7.28 42.58
N PRO A 474 43.82 7.36 43.16
CA PRO A 474 43.46 6.60 44.36
C PRO A 474 43.31 5.09 44.07
N PRO A 475 43.41 4.23 45.11
CA PRO A 475 43.24 2.79 44.96
C PRO A 475 41.79 2.40 44.59
N PRO A 476 41.59 1.26 43.90
CA PRO A 476 40.27 0.84 43.42
C PRO A 476 39.32 0.40 44.53
N SER A 477 38.03 0.69 44.35
CA SER A 477 36.95 0.29 45.26
C SER A 477 36.70 -1.23 45.26
N PRO A 478 36.21 -1.81 46.38
CA PRO A 478 35.80 -3.22 46.42
C PRO A 478 34.58 -3.48 45.50
N PRO A 479 34.41 -4.70 44.97
CA PRO A 479 33.30 -5.04 44.08
C PRO A 479 31.94 -5.05 44.80
N PRO A 480 30.84 -4.76 44.09
CA PRO A 480 29.49 -4.76 44.66
C PRO A 480 28.99 -6.18 44.98
N PRO A 481 28.04 -6.33 45.93
CA PRO A 481 27.42 -7.61 46.23
C PRO A 481 26.59 -8.14 45.04
N PRO A 482 26.38 -9.47 44.93
CA PRO A 482 25.58 -10.06 43.87
C PRO A 482 24.10 -9.61 43.96
N PRO A 483 23.39 -9.50 42.82
CA PRO A 483 21.99 -9.10 42.80
C PRO A 483 21.07 -10.15 43.45
N PRO A 484 19.91 -9.75 43.99
CA PRO A 484 18.92 -10.69 44.50
C PRO A 484 18.37 -11.58 43.39
N PRO A 485 17.91 -12.80 43.71
CA PRO A 485 17.34 -13.72 42.72
C PRO A 485 16.11 -13.12 42.05
N SER A 486 15.98 -13.34 40.74
CA SER A 486 14.87 -12.86 39.92
C SER A 486 13.51 -13.34 40.46
N PRO A 487 12.44 -12.53 40.39
CA PRO A 487 11.10 -13.02 40.63
C PRO A 487 10.76 -14.14 39.62
N PRO A 488 9.90 -15.11 40.00
CA PRO A 488 9.48 -16.16 39.08
C PRO A 488 8.79 -15.55 37.84
N PRO A 489 8.98 -16.14 36.65
CA PRO A 489 8.36 -15.62 35.43
C PRO A 489 6.82 -15.66 35.54
N PRO A 490 6.11 -14.72 34.89
CA PRO A 490 4.65 -14.79 34.81
C PRO A 490 4.22 -16.09 34.10
N PRO A 491 3.01 -16.60 34.37
CA PRO A 491 2.49 -17.77 33.67
C PRO A 491 2.47 -17.51 32.16
N PRO A 492 2.81 -18.51 31.33
CA PRO A 492 2.86 -18.35 29.87
C PRO A 492 1.49 -17.97 29.32
N SER A 493 1.46 -17.11 28.29
CA SER A 493 0.23 -16.75 27.61
C SER A 493 -0.39 -17.95 26.89
N TRP A 494 -1.67 -17.85 26.52
CA TRP A 494 -2.35 -18.93 25.80
C TRP A 494 -1.67 -19.22 24.45
N GLU A 495 -1.14 -18.20 23.75
CA GLU A 495 -0.34 -18.40 22.53
C GLU A 495 0.93 -19.22 22.79
N ALA A 496 1.64 -18.93 23.89
CA ALA A 496 2.86 -19.63 24.27
C ALA A 496 2.60 -21.09 24.68
N LEU A 497 1.51 -21.34 25.44
CA LEU A 497 1.06 -22.69 25.78
C LEU A 497 0.70 -23.50 24.53
N LEU A 498 0.03 -22.89 23.55
CA LEU A 498 -0.27 -23.53 22.27
C LEU A 498 1.00 -23.79 21.44
N GLN A 499 1.91 -22.82 21.32
CA GLN A 499 3.16 -23.00 20.60
C GLN A 499 4.00 -24.14 21.18
N ALA A 500 4.13 -24.21 22.51
CA ALA A 500 4.85 -25.29 23.18
C ALA A 500 4.18 -26.66 22.93
N LYS A 501 2.85 -26.75 22.99
CA LYS A 501 2.12 -28.01 22.80
C LYS A 501 2.10 -28.50 21.34
N PHE A 502 2.17 -27.59 20.36
CA PHE A 502 2.21 -27.92 18.93
C PHE A 502 3.62 -28.09 18.33
N ALA A 503 4.69 -27.76 19.07
CA ALA A 503 6.07 -27.85 18.59
C ALA A 503 6.51 -29.28 18.18
N HIS A 504 5.76 -30.31 18.58
CA HIS A 504 6.10 -31.73 18.42
C HIS A 504 4.96 -32.58 17.83
N SER A 505 4.01 -31.97 17.11
CA SER A 505 2.86 -32.69 16.51
C SER A 505 2.69 -32.41 15.02
N ASP A 506 2.42 -33.45 14.22
CA ASP A 506 2.23 -33.39 12.75
C ASP A 506 1.06 -32.51 12.26
N MET A 507 0.28 -31.91 13.15
CA MET A 507 -0.86 -31.04 12.82
C MET A 507 -0.62 -29.62 13.33
N SER A 508 -0.36 -28.70 12.40
CA SER A 508 -0.17 -27.29 12.70
C SER A 508 -1.48 -26.61 13.16
N TYR A 509 -1.34 -25.57 13.97
CA TYR A 509 -2.43 -24.70 14.41
C TYR A 509 -3.29 -24.16 13.23
N ARG A 510 -2.66 -23.89 12.07
CA ARG A 510 -3.35 -23.46 10.84
C ARG A 510 -4.24 -24.56 10.24
N GLN A 511 -3.84 -25.83 10.32
CA GLN A 511 -4.69 -26.96 9.90
C GLN A 511 -5.88 -27.16 10.86
N LEU A 512 -5.72 -26.93 12.17
CA LEU A 512 -6.83 -26.95 13.13
C LEU A 512 -7.85 -25.84 12.86
N ILE A 513 -7.40 -24.60 12.65
CA ILE A 513 -8.27 -23.48 12.25
C ILE A 513 -9.07 -23.85 10.99
N HIS A 514 -8.40 -24.32 9.93
CA HIS A 514 -9.05 -24.73 8.68
C HIS A 514 -9.97 -25.95 8.84
N ARG A 515 -9.75 -26.82 9.83
CA ARG A 515 -10.63 -27.95 10.15
C ARG A 515 -11.91 -27.50 10.84
N CYS A 516 -11.82 -26.64 11.86
CA CYS A 516 -12.99 -26.07 12.55
C CYS A 516 -13.80 -25.15 11.63
N TYR A 517 -13.17 -24.34 10.77
CA TYR A 517 -13.85 -23.53 9.75
C TYR A 517 -14.57 -24.34 8.66
N LYS A 518 -14.31 -25.65 8.57
CA LYS A 518 -14.98 -26.57 7.63
C LYS A 518 -16.02 -27.48 8.28
N MET A 519 -16.42 -27.17 9.51
CA MET A 519 -17.59 -27.77 10.15
C MET A 519 -18.82 -26.88 9.88
N ASP A 520 -19.75 -27.38 9.09
CA ASP A 520 -20.97 -26.65 8.74
C ASP A 520 -21.77 -26.27 10.00
N GLY A 521 -22.25 -25.02 10.05
CA GLY A 521 -23.12 -24.50 11.11
C GLY A 521 -22.43 -23.78 12.27
N LEU A 522 -21.09 -23.76 12.37
CA LEU A 522 -20.38 -23.04 13.44
C LEU A 522 -20.30 -21.53 13.19
N SER A 523 -20.64 -20.73 14.20
CA SER A 523 -20.37 -19.28 14.22
C SER A 523 -18.89 -18.97 14.45
N ILE A 524 -18.43 -17.74 14.14
CA ILE A 524 -17.02 -17.33 14.32
C ILE A 524 -16.52 -17.49 15.77
N PRO A 525 -17.31 -17.21 16.84
CA PRO A 525 -16.95 -17.57 18.21
C PRO A 525 -16.79 -19.08 18.41
N GLU A 526 -17.75 -19.89 17.96
CA GLU A 526 -17.70 -21.36 18.09
C GLU A 526 -16.53 -21.98 17.33
N VAL A 527 -16.12 -21.42 16.18
CA VAL A 527 -14.90 -21.83 15.47
C VAL A 527 -13.66 -21.56 16.32
N LYS A 528 -13.58 -20.44 17.05
CA LYS A 528 -12.47 -20.17 17.97
C LYS A 528 -12.45 -21.17 19.13
N ASP A 529 -13.61 -21.51 19.69
CA ASP A 529 -13.71 -22.43 20.81
C ASP A 529 -13.49 -23.89 20.40
N CYS A 530 -13.91 -24.28 19.20
CA CYS A 530 -13.52 -25.53 18.54
C CYS A 530 -11.98 -25.64 18.42
N VAL A 531 -11.31 -24.58 17.99
CA VAL A 531 -9.84 -24.55 17.87
C VAL A 531 -9.16 -24.65 19.24
N LYS A 532 -9.67 -23.96 20.28
CA LYS A 532 -9.16 -24.10 21.67
C LYS A 532 -9.32 -25.54 22.17
N SER A 533 -10.53 -26.11 22.09
CA SER A 533 -10.82 -27.46 22.57
C SER A 533 -9.97 -28.50 21.86
N ALA A 534 -9.92 -28.46 20.52
CA ALA A 534 -9.11 -29.38 19.72
C ALA A 534 -7.59 -29.26 20.01
N ALA A 535 -7.11 -28.06 20.35
CA ALA A 535 -5.72 -27.85 20.77
C ALA A 535 -5.42 -28.35 22.18
N LEU A 536 -6.41 -28.31 23.08
CA LEU A 536 -6.29 -28.91 24.40
C LEU A 536 -6.46 -30.44 24.35
N GLY A 537 -7.03 -31.00 23.28
CA GLY A 537 -7.38 -32.42 23.17
C GLY A 537 -8.78 -32.74 23.74
N LEU A 538 -9.56 -31.70 24.01
CA LEU A 538 -10.92 -31.77 24.55
C LEU A 538 -11.93 -31.95 23.41
N LEU A 539 -13.01 -32.67 23.69
CA LEU A 539 -14.15 -32.78 22.77
C LEU A 539 -14.88 -31.43 22.68
N PHE A 540 -15.09 -30.94 21.45
CA PHE A 540 -15.92 -29.77 21.19
C PHE A 540 -17.35 -30.19 20.82
N THR A 541 -18.34 -29.58 21.47
CA THR A 541 -19.76 -29.72 21.16
C THR A 541 -20.36 -28.35 20.87
N ALA A 542 -20.84 -28.12 19.65
CA ALA A 542 -21.61 -26.93 19.32
C ALA A 542 -22.91 -26.87 20.14
N SER A 543 -23.23 -25.71 20.69
CA SER A 543 -24.29 -25.57 21.70
C SER A 543 -25.56 -24.99 21.08
N HIS A 544 -26.45 -25.89 20.65
CA HIS A 544 -27.83 -25.53 20.36
C HIS A 544 -28.69 -25.78 21.60
N ALA A 545 -28.95 -24.69 22.33
CA ALA A 545 -29.69 -24.59 23.61
C ALA A 545 -28.90 -24.86 24.91
N THR A 546 -29.40 -24.26 25.99
CA THR A 546 -28.74 -24.07 27.29
C THR A 546 -28.66 -25.31 28.19
N THR A 547 -27.46 -25.63 28.68
CA THR A 547 -27.21 -25.92 30.12
C THR A 547 -25.73 -25.77 30.48
N THR A 548 -25.43 -25.68 31.78
CA THR A 548 -24.12 -25.23 32.30
C THR A 548 -23.18 -26.35 32.73
N THR A 549 -22.04 -26.44 32.06
CA THR A 549 -20.72 -26.43 32.72
C THR A 549 -19.80 -25.69 31.76
N SER A 550 -19.18 -24.58 32.17
CA SER A 550 -18.59 -23.69 31.16
C SER A 550 -17.25 -24.24 30.67
N LEU A 551 -16.94 -23.98 29.39
CA LEU A 551 -15.64 -24.31 28.82
C LEU A 551 -14.49 -23.59 29.57
N GLN A 552 -14.80 -22.45 30.19
CA GLN A 552 -13.92 -21.67 31.07
C GLN A 552 -13.45 -22.50 32.28
N ASP A 553 -14.38 -23.16 32.99
CA ASP A 553 -14.09 -23.95 34.20
C ASP A 553 -13.12 -25.10 33.89
N GLN A 554 -13.30 -25.74 32.73
CA GLN A 554 -12.41 -26.80 32.25
C GLN A 554 -11.03 -26.25 31.84
N LEU A 555 -10.99 -25.08 31.21
CA LEU A 555 -9.76 -24.38 30.84
C LEU A 555 -8.89 -24.08 32.07
N GLU A 556 -9.49 -23.50 33.12
CA GLU A 556 -8.79 -23.09 34.33
C GLU A 556 -8.26 -24.30 35.12
N ALA A 557 -9.00 -25.41 35.16
CA ALA A 557 -8.56 -26.67 35.76
C ALA A 557 -7.39 -27.34 35.01
N GLU A 558 -7.30 -27.15 33.69
CA GLU A 558 -6.22 -27.68 32.85
C GLU A 558 -4.95 -26.82 32.97
N VAL A 559 -5.08 -25.49 32.89
CA VAL A 559 -3.98 -24.53 33.07
C VAL A 559 -3.35 -24.65 34.46
N LYS A 560 -4.16 -24.83 35.51
CA LYS A 560 -3.68 -25.06 36.88
C LYS A 560 -2.88 -26.35 37.04
N ARG A 561 -3.11 -27.36 36.18
CA ARG A 561 -2.35 -28.62 36.16
C ARG A 561 -0.98 -28.49 35.47
N MET A 562 -0.87 -27.63 34.45
CA MET A 562 0.38 -27.45 33.68
C MET A 562 1.45 -26.66 34.44
N SER A 563 1.09 -25.80 35.40
CA SER A 563 1.99 -24.86 36.06
C SER A 563 2.87 -25.44 37.19
N ILE A 564 2.98 -26.77 37.35
CA ILE A 564 3.54 -27.41 38.55
C ILE A 564 4.89 -28.13 38.30
N SER A 565 5.35 -28.26 37.05
CA SER A 565 6.60 -28.98 36.70
C SER A 565 7.70 -28.06 36.14
N PRO A 566 8.82 -27.85 36.86
CA PRO A 566 9.98 -27.13 36.32
C PRO A 566 10.83 -28.02 35.37
N PRO A 567 11.42 -27.46 34.31
CA PRO A 567 12.31 -28.20 33.41
C PRO A 567 13.73 -28.38 34.00
N PRO A 568 14.47 -29.42 33.57
CA PRO A 568 15.86 -29.63 33.99
C PRO A 568 16.83 -28.61 33.34
N PRO A 569 17.99 -28.32 33.95
CA PRO A 569 18.96 -27.35 33.42
C PRO A 569 19.75 -27.90 32.20
N PRO A 570 20.18 -27.04 31.27
CA PRO A 570 20.96 -27.43 30.11
C PRO A 570 22.42 -27.75 30.46
N SER A 571 23.03 -28.67 29.69
CA SER A 571 24.44 -29.04 29.78
C SER A 571 25.35 -28.14 28.93
N SER A 572 26.67 -28.22 29.20
CA SER A 572 27.73 -27.34 28.69
C SER A 572 27.87 -27.31 27.15
N PRO A 573 28.34 -26.19 26.56
CA PRO A 573 28.64 -26.11 25.12
C PRO A 573 29.89 -26.93 24.72
N PRO A 574 29.96 -27.42 23.47
CA PRO A 574 31.11 -28.18 22.96
C PRO A 574 32.30 -27.29 22.58
N PRO A 575 33.53 -27.84 22.51
CA PRO A 575 34.74 -27.12 22.11
C PRO A 575 34.81 -26.88 20.57
N PRO A 576 35.61 -25.89 20.12
CA PRO A 576 35.76 -25.59 18.69
C PRO A 576 36.63 -26.60 17.93
N PRO A 577 36.43 -26.78 16.61
CA PRO A 577 37.22 -27.68 15.77
C PRO A 577 38.61 -27.09 15.40
N PRO A 578 39.61 -27.93 15.10
CA PRO A 578 40.93 -27.51 14.62
C PRO A 578 40.95 -27.08 13.14
N ALA A 579 42.06 -26.52 12.68
CA ALA A 579 42.17 -25.82 11.41
C ALA A 579 42.99 -26.57 10.33
N VAL A 580 42.59 -26.34 9.06
CA VAL A 580 43.36 -26.43 7.79
C VAL A 580 44.16 -27.72 7.47
N ILE A 581 43.79 -28.38 6.36
CA ILE A 581 44.75 -28.88 5.36
C ILE A 581 44.14 -28.69 3.96
N ASP A 582 44.92 -28.18 3.00
CA ASP A 582 44.57 -28.17 1.57
C ASP A 582 44.88 -29.52 0.89
N ALA A 583 44.07 -29.90 -0.10
CA ALA A 583 44.44 -30.93 -1.08
C ALA A 583 43.74 -30.66 -2.43
N ALA A 584 44.48 -30.81 -3.52
CA ALA A 584 44.00 -30.65 -4.90
C ALA A 584 44.49 -31.83 -5.78
N ALA A 585 44.11 -31.79 -7.05
CA ALA A 585 44.50 -32.69 -8.16
C ALA A 585 43.75 -34.03 -8.32
N ASP A 586 43.06 -34.11 -9.46
CA ASP A 586 43.16 -35.13 -10.50
C ASP A 586 43.01 -36.64 -10.21
N ALA A 587 41.97 -37.22 -10.83
CA ALA A 587 42.10 -38.46 -11.61
C ALA A 587 41.03 -38.51 -12.73
N ALA A 588 41.37 -39.07 -13.90
CA ALA A 588 40.46 -39.23 -15.04
C ALA A 588 40.28 -40.71 -15.41
N GLY A 589 39.14 -41.06 -16.04
CA GLY A 589 38.83 -42.41 -16.52
C GLY A 589 37.30 -42.62 -16.66
N SER A 590 36.65 -42.42 -17.81
CA SER A 590 36.83 -43.01 -19.16
C SER A 590 36.39 -44.48 -19.30
N GLN A 591 35.11 -44.70 -19.60
CA GLN A 591 34.55 -45.51 -20.72
C GLN A 591 33.01 -45.60 -20.55
N GLN A 592 32.10 -45.71 -21.52
CA GLN A 592 32.03 -45.67 -23.01
C GLN A 592 31.22 -46.87 -23.52
N GLY A 593 30.19 -46.61 -24.33
CA GLY A 593 29.28 -47.63 -24.89
C GLY A 593 27.84 -47.49 -24.35
N SER A 594 26.77 -47.57 -25.15
CA SER A 594 26.72 -47.73 -26.61
C SER A 594 25.48 -47.02 -27.19
N ARG A 595 25.53 -46.65 -28.49
CA ARG A 595 24.36 -46.24 -29.28
C ARG A 595 23.70 -47.46 -29.91
N GLN A 596 22.37 -47.49 -29.94
CA GLN A 596 21.65 -48.03 -31.10
C GLN A 596 20.52 -47.08 -31.51
N HIS A 597 20.38 -46.89 -32.82
CA HIS A 597 19.20 -46.30 -33.43
C HIS A 597 18.12 -47.38 -33.60
N LEU A 598 16.86 -46.98 -33.51
CA LEU A 598 15.79 -47.53 -34.33
C LEU A 598 14.81 -46.41 -34.70
N ALA A 599 14.08 -46.58 -35.79
CA ALA A 599 13.20 -45.58 -36.39
C ALA A 599 11.86 -46.24 -36.81
N ALA A 600 11.04 -45.49 -37.57
CA ALA A 600 9.75 -45.92 -38.18
C ALA A 600 8.56 -46.10 -37.21
N ASP A 601 7.29 -45.96 -37.64
CA ASP A 601 6.70 -45.02 -38.61
C ASP A 601 5.16 -44.95 -38.38
N HIS A 602 4.44 -44.13 -39.16
CA HIS A 602 3.00 -43.92 -39.08
C HIS A 602 2.13 -45.02 -39.72
N HIS A 603 0.99 -45.34 -39.08
CA HIS A 603 -0.33 -45.50 -39.74
C HIS A 603 -1.43 -45.10 -38.73
N LYS A 604 -2.47 -44.28 -38.96
CA LYS A 604 -3.31 -43.80 -40.11
C LYS A 604 -4.49 -44.70 -40.56
N VAL A 605 -5.63 -44.51 -39.88
CA VAL A 605 -7.02 -44.57 -40.38
C VAL A 605 -7.79 -43.49 -39.59
N ARG A 606 -8.49 -42.45 -40.10
CA ARG A 606 -9.08 -42.05 -41.39
C ARG A 606 -10.46 -42.63 -41.73
N LEU A 607 -11.50 -41.80 -41.51
CA LEU A 607 -12.71 -41.79 -42.33
C LEU A 607 -12.97 -40.38 -42.92
N ARG A 608 -13.77 -40.37 -43.99
CA ARG A 608 -14.20 -39.27 -44.87
C ARG A 608 -15.75 -39.37 -44.95
N LEU A 609 -16.56 -38.46 -45.51
CA LEU A 609 -16.45 -37.15 -46.18
C LEU A 609 -17.86 -36.51 -46.10
N GLY A 610 -18.06 -35.24 -46.50
CA GLY A 610 -19.41 -34.71 -46.76
C GLY A 610 -19.54 -33.20 -46.76
N GLU A 611 -19.38 -32.58 -47.92
CA GLU A 611 -19.82 -31.20 -48.18
C GLU A 611 -21.25 -31.20 -48.75
N GLN A 612 -22.09 -30.20 -48.41
CA GLN A 612 -22.70 -29.35 -49.45
C GLN A 612 -23.45 -28.12 -48.91
N ASN A 613 -23.41 -27.09 -49.75
CA ASN A 613 -24.04 -25.77 -49.73
C ASN A 613 -25.45 -25.62 -49.11
N GLY A 614 -25.61 -24.51 -48.35
CA GLY A 614 -26.47 -23.39 -48.77
C GLY A 614 -28.00 -23.49 -48.61
N GLY A 615 -28.59 -22.51 -47.92
CA GLY A 615 -30.04 -22.29 -47.88
C GLY A 615 -30.44 -21.20 -46.86
N THR A 616 -31.40 -20.34 -47.22
CA THR A 616 -31.86 -19.21 -46.37
C THR A 616 -33.29 -19.41 -45.84
N ALA A 617 -33.59 -18.64 -44.78
CA ALA A 617 -34.92 -18.19 -44.36
C ALA A 617 -35.84 -19.15 -43.56
N ALA A 618 -36.99 -18.57 -43.15
CA ALA A 618 -38.11 -19.12 -42.37
C ALA A 618 -37.86 -19.47 -40.88
N GLY A 619 -38.39 -18.63 -39.98
CA GLY A 619 -38.50 -18.94 -38.55
C GLY A 619 -39.80 -19.70 -38.21
N MET A 620 -39.74 -20.63 -37.27
CA MET A 620 -40.89 -21.43 -36.80
C MET A 620 -41.34 -21.02 -35.40
N LYS A 621 -42.61 -20.60 -35.26
CA LYS A 621 -43.24 -20.36 -33.96
C LYS A 621 -43.53 -21.70 -33.27
N VAL A 622 -42.84 -21.99 -32.15
CA VAL A 622 -43.15 -23.15 -31.30
C VAL A 622 -44.37 -22.82 -30.44
N THR A 623 -45.46 -23.55 -30.62
CA THR A 623 -46.66 -23.40 -29.78
C THR A 623 -46.47 -24.08 -28.42
N THR A 624 -47.09 -23.51 -27.38
CA THR A 624 -46.88 -23.83 -25.95
C THR A 624 -46.98 -25.32 -25.62
N GLY A 625 -47.90 -26.06 -26.25
CA GLY A 625 -48.05 -27.51 -26.04
C GLY A 625 -46.80 -28.32 -26.38
N LYS A 626 -46.02 -27.92 -27.40
CA LYS A 626 -44.78 -28.63 -27.78
C LYS A 626 -43.63 -28.35 -26.80
N ALA A 627 -43.57 -27.15 -26.24
CA ALA A 627 -42.59 -26.81 -25.20
C ALA A 627 -42.83 -27.60 -23.90
N LEU A 628 -44.11 -27.78 -23.51
CA LEU A 628 -44.47 -28.55 -22.31
C LEU A 628 -44.04 -30.02 -22.42
N ILE A 629 -44.26 -30.66 -23.57
CA ILE A 629 -43.83 -32.05 -23.83
C ILE A 629 -42.30 -32.16 -23.75
N LEU A 630 -41.56 -31.24 -24.38
CA LEU A 630 -40.09 -31.20 -24.33
C LEU A 630 -39.55 -31.05 -22.90
N TRP A 631 -40.20 -30.20 -22.09
CA TRP A 631 -39.85 -30.02 -20.68
C TRP A 631 -40.13 -31.28 -19.85
N LEU A 632 -41.29 -31.92 -20.02
CA LEU A 632 -41.62 -33.18 -19.34
C LEU A 632 -40.65 -34.31 -19.71
N CYS A 633 -40.23 -34.42 -20.98
CA CYS A 633 -39.21 -35.36 -21.40
C CYS A 633 -37.85 -35.10 -20.74
N LEU A 634 -37.43 -33.83 -20.64
CA LEU A 634 -36.18 -33.45 -19.96
C LEU A 634 -36.22 -33.78 -18.45
N VAL A 635 -37.33 -33.49 -17.76
CA VAL A 635 -37.52 -33.83 -16.35
C VAL A 635 -37.50 -35.35 -16.14
N ALA A 636 -38.14 -36.12 -17.01
CA ALA A 636 -38.11 -37.59 -16.94
C ALA A 636 -36.68 -38.15 -17.10
N VAL A 637 -35.90 -37.64 -18.07
CA VAL A 637 -34.48 -38.03 -18.24
C VAL A 637 -33.66 -37.66 -17.00
N PHE A 638 -33.85 -36.46 -16.43
CA PHE A 638 -33.11 -35.99 -15.26
C PHE A 638 -33.35 -36.87 -14.02
N LEU A 639 -34.61 -37.25 -13.78
CA LEU A 639 -35.01 -38.13 -12.68
C LEU A 639 -34.51 -39.58 -12.85
N LEU A 640 -34.35 -40.07 -14.09
CA LEU A 640 -33.82 -41.41 -14.38
C LEU A 640 -32.29 -41.48 -14.30
N VAL A 641 -31.58 -40.40 -14.62
CA VAL A 641 -30.10 -40.38 -14.68
C VAL A 641 -29.46 -40.07 -13.33
N LEU A 642 -30.03 -39.18 -12.51
CA LEU A 642 -29.47 -38.81 -11.20
C LEU A 642 -29.19 -40.02 -10.26
N PRO A 643 -30.12 -40.99 -10.09
CA PRO A 643 -29.88 -42.18 -9.26
C PRO A 643 -28.79 -43.12 -9.79
N GLN A 644 -28.50 -43.08 -11.09
CA GLN A 644 -27.42 -43.88 -11.72
C GLN A 644 -26.05 -43.26 -11.41
N LEU A 645 -25.93 -41.93 -11.51
CA LEU A 645 -24.68 -41.20 -11.25
C LEU A 645 -24.22 -41.27 -9.78
N TYR A 646 -25.14 -41.45 -8.83
CA TYR A 646 -24.80 -41.52 -7.40
C TYR A 646 -24.39 -42.93 -6.89
N ARG A 647 -24.18 -43.92 -7.79
CA ARG A 647 -23.83 -45.30 -7.43
C ARG A 647 -22.52 -45.81 -8.08
N ARG A 648 -21.38 -45.43 -7.50
CA ARG A 648 -20.05 -46.10 -7.41
C ARG A 648 -18.98 -45.02 -7.16
N LYS A 649 -17.87 -45.25 -6.46
CA LYS A 649 -17.28 -46.44 -5.82
C LYS A 649 -16.46 -45.99 -4.60
N ARG A 650 -16.45 -46.73 -3.48
CA ARG A 650 -15.31 -46.68 -2.55
C ARG A 650 -14.13 -47.40 -3.22
N VAL A 651 -12.94 -46.80 -3.18
CA VAL A 651 -11.68 -47.44 -3.60
C VAL A 651 -10.67 -47.25 -2.46
N ARG A 652 -9.80 -48.25 -2.24
CA ARG A 652 -8.76 -48.21 -1.19
C ARG A 652 -7.52 -47.47 -1.72
N PRO A 653 -6.71 -46.80 -0.86
CA PRO A 653 -5.46 -46.21 -1.29
C PRO A 653 -4.45 -47.29 -1.71
N GLY A 654 -3.64 -47.02 -2.73
CA GLY A 654 -2.48 -47.86 -3.09
C GLY A 654 -2.51 -48.51 -4.48
N GLN A 655 -2.56 -47.73 -5.55
CA GLN A 655 -1.90 -48.06 -6.81
C GLN A 655 -1.57 -46.77 -7.60
N ARG A 656 -0.76 -46.91 -8.66
CA ARG A 656 0.00 -45.84 -9.35
C ARG A 656 -0.27 -45.91 -10.85
N GLU A 657 0.17 -44.87 -11.58
CA GLU A 657 0.27 -44.80 -13.05
C GLU A 657 -1.07 -44.82 -13.82
N ASP A 658 -1.20 -44.17 -14.99
CA ASP A 658 -0.28 -43.29 -15.74
C ASP A 658 -0.90 -41.89 -15.96
#